data_AF-A0A1W9HZ96-F1
#
_entry.id   AF-A0A1W9HZ96-F1
#
_cell.length_a   1.000
_cell.length_b   1.000
_cell.length_c   1.000
_cell.angle_alpha   90.00
_cell.angle_beta   90.00
_cell.angle_gamma   90.00
#
_symmetry.space_group_name_H-M   'P 1'
#
loop_
_entity.id
_entity.type
_entity.pdbx_description
1 polymer ?
#
loop_
_entity_poly.entity_id
_entity_poly.type
_entity_poly.pdbx_seq_one_letter_code
_entity_poly.pdbx_strand_id
1 'polypeptide(L)'
;MVRLFFALTSTLWFSVGANAVDSAALAQEVSARIPRVEIFRVLREMGDQKKVKIYLFGGTASAYAHYVKWDMQREAGDSRFQKDRFDYDYSSIYRSTQDLDIVVDGELRDVAEVRASLQEKFSYVQGSKGSQWEVRSLRYALGEPGQVGYKEALLNDFGFLNQHSDSNSTGLIEITTPEVGDHIVRDLKDWDNKKSVFLIDSTEGTIKYYFSTRHEETPRAKAGINPPIFSVIRYLTKAFQYELKMHREDLEIIRKIVADFNPDRDLKNAMARAWIVKNGKKLIQHAVNIEYAINTLEELGLRQKLMQIDKIGEDSLSMWIAREPLRTMPLGTGNGKTAKELGIEIVAHETKNFLAYESITRAHTGDPNVLISRTGGFNEGALYGDGFYTRQGKLGAVGSGLTIRFNLHPMAREGVDFKRVADDYILILNKAAIRVIPESLNMSPIEYFQYLAQGKLFFEGDEGVRQKVRRRVLIRMSSLTENEEETIVKLVDKTLGPESHVGVGLRNLLANDFLLFADPKKHSDQIKLALANSVGNVVLSNWNRLRNYSFAQWELLSVLRYVTYGSENIEAFKELLVRAFGGAKTAKEFVEITNWAICFRERMYGLQSQRTVYHELNLSILDIVIRNLDRLVELNPSWKQDEMNLFFDSAKSLTEYSRSKLNEEVVKAFLRNTDKLTIESLRSFNKYYVESLKLDPGLTVMVGGLVQRSRPQQLFSGYEIQGELLAKVSDLGLFAETVELIFAYKNEVVSNDKFEQTYREPIIGMLVSALQKNWNLRNKYKPIDIAERLSKIDFLRRERSKIFEILGLPKPGILGVFEKMNSYFFGSKVKYCSELF
;
A
#
# COMPACT_ATOMS: atom_id res chain seq x y z
N MET A 1 13.48 -57.67 -16.69
CA MET A 1 14.77 -57.14 -16.21
C MET A 1 14.81 -55.62 -16.07
N VAL A 2 14.43 -54.81 -17.08
CA VAL A 2 14.46 -53.32 -16.98
C VAL A 2 13.60 -52.75 -15.83
N ARG A 3 12.38 -53.27 -15.61
CA ARG A 3 11.56 -52.89 -14.43
C ARG A 3 12.14 -53.33 -13.08
N LEU A 4 12.89 -54.43 -13.06
CA LEU A 4 13.57 -54.93 -11.86
C LEU A 4 14.82 -54.09 -11.54
N PHE A 5 15.54 -53.65 -12.58
CA PHE A 5 16.71 -52.78 -12.46
C PHE A 5 16.32 -51.38 -11.97
N PHE A 6 15.19 -50.81 -12.45
CA PHE A 6 14.66 -49.54 -11.95
C PHE A 6 14.18 -49.61 -10.49
N ALA A 7 13.64 -50.75 -10.03
CA ALA A 7 13.27 -50.94 -8.62
C ALA A 7 14.50 -51.11 -7.71
N LEU A 8 15.60 -51.68 -8.22
CA LEU A 8 16.85 -51.87 -7.48
C LEU A 8 17.72 -50.59 -7.42
N THR A 9 17.77 -49.78 -8.47
CA THR A 9 18.55 -48.52 -8.43
C THR A 9 17.85 -47.42 -7.63
N SER A 10 16.51 -47.43 -7.58
CA SER A 10 15.74 -46.53 -6.72
C SER A 10 15.78 -46.91 -5.23
N THR A 11 16.15 -48.14 -4.87
CA THR A 11 16.33 -48.54 -3.46
C THR A 11 17.76 -48.34 -2.95
N LEU A 12 18.77 -48.45 -3.82
CA LEU A 12 20.17 -48.32 -3.41
C LEU A 12 20.62 -46.87 -3.08
N TRP A 13 19.96 -45.84 -3.63
CA TRP A 13 20.26 -44.44 -3.28
C TRP A 13 19.61 -43.94 -1.96
N PHE A 14 18.71 -44.71 -1.35
CA PHE A 14 18.05 -44.34 -0.09
C PHE A 14 18.64 -45.03 1.16
N SER A 15 19.76 -45.76 1.01
CA SER A 15 20.34 -46.59 2.08
C SER A 15 21.62 -46.05 2.70
N VAL A 16 21.96 -44.76 2.48
CA VAL A 16 22.82 -44.07 3.46
C VAL A 16 21.99 -44.03 4.74
N GLY A 17 22.41 -44.80 5.76
CA GLY A 17 21.70 -45.01 7.01
C GLY A 17 21.49 -43.72 7.78
N ALA A 18 20.55 -42.89 7.33
CA ALA A 18 19.97 -41.83 8.11
C ALA A 18 19.35 -42.52 9.31
N ASN A 19 20.04 -42.44 10.45
CA ASN A 19 19.55 -42.96 11.71
C ASN A 19 18.11 -42.47 11.85
N ALA A 20 17.16 -43.40 11.84
CA ALA A 20 15.76 -43.06 11.99
C ALA A 20 15.63 -42.22 13.26
N VAL A 21 15.16 -40.98 13.11
CA VAL A 21 14.89 -40.13 14.27
C VAL A 21 13.82 -40.84 15.07
N ASP A 22 14.08 -41.14 16.34
CA ASP A 22 13.05 -41.69 17.23
C ASP A 22 12.07 -40.59 17.66
N SER A 23 10.81 -40.94 17.89
CA SER A 23 9.78 -39.96 18.27
C SER A 23 10.06 -39.28 19.61
N ALA A 24 10.67 -39.99 20.58
CA ALA A 24 11.05 -39.36 21.84
C ALA A 24 12.20 -38.36 21.64
N ALA A 25 13.18 -38.71 20.78
CA ALA A 25 14.26 -37.82 20.40
C ALA A 25 13.73 -36.56 19.68
N LEU A 26 12.79 -36.72 18.74
CA LEU A 26 12.18 -35.56 18.06
C LEU A 26 11.43 -34.66 19.05
N ALA A 27 10.62 -35.23 19.95
CA ALA A 27 9.88 -34.45 20.95
C ALA A 27 10.84 -33.66 21.88
N GLN A 28 11.93 -34.30 22.31
CA GLN A 28 12.97 -33.67 23.12
C GLN A 28 13.63 -32.50 22.37
N GLU A 29 14.02 -32.70 21.11
CA GLU A 29 14.67 -31.66 20.29
C GLU A 29 13.71 -30.52 19.94
N VAL A 30 12.42 -30.82 19.69
CA VAL A 30 11.38 -29.80 19.54
C VAL A 30 11.33 -28.91 20.77
N SER A 31 11.31 -29.50 21.97
CA SER A 31 11.32 -28.73 23.23
C SER A 31 12.60 -27.89 23.39
N ALA A 32 13.75 -28.51 23.17
CA ALA A 32 15.07 -27.92 23.40
C ALA A 32 15.37 -26.73 22.46
N ARG A 33 14.79 -26.73 21.26
CA ARG A 33 15.05 -25.71 20.24
C ARG A 33 14.04 -24.57 20.23
N ILE A 34 12.95 -24.64 21.01
CA ILE A 34 11.97 -23.55 21.10
C ILE A 34 12.62 -22.19 21.43
N PRO A 35 13.56 -22.08 22.40
CA PRO A 35 14.23 -20.81 22.70
C PRO A 35 15.04 -20.21 21.55
N ARG A 36 15.39 -20.99 20.53
CA ARG A 36 16.12 -20.50 19.35
C ARG A 36 15.24 -19.65 18.44
N VAL A 37 13.92 -19.78 18.55
CA VAL A 37 12.95 -18.96 17.83
C VAL A 37 12.50 -17.83 18.76
N GLU A 38 12.94 -16.61 18.45
CA GLU A 38 12.76 -15.43 19.29
C GLU A 38 11.30 -15.21 19.74
N ILE A 39 10.35 -15.31 18.80
CA ILE A 39 8.93 -15.16 19.11
C ILE A 39 8.42 -16.26 20.06
N PHE A 40 8.95 -17.48 19.98
CA PHE A 40 8.52 -18.56 20.89
C PHE A 40 9.12 -18.39 22.27
N ARG A 41 10.34 -17.84 22.38
CA ARG A 41 10.90 -17.44 23.67
C ARG A 41 10.01 -16.41 24.37
N VAL A 42 9.56 -15.37 23.66
CA VAL A 42 8.66 -14.36 24.24
C VAL A 42 7.30 -14.95 24.62
N LEU A 43 6.73 -15.82 23.78
CA LEU A 43 5.50 -16.53 24.12
C LEU A 43 5.67 -17.43 25.35
N ARG A 44 6.80 -18.13 25.48
CA ARG A 44 7.13 -18.93 26.68
C ARG A 44 7.16 -18.06 27.94
N GLU A 45 7.91 -16.97 27.91
CA GLU A 45 8.00 -16.02 29.04
C GLU A 45 6.61 -15.48 29.44
N MET A 46 5.77 -15.16 28.47
CA MET A 46 4.40 -14.71 28.71
C MET A 46 3.52 -15.81 29.34
N GLY A 47 3.59 -17.03 28.82
CA GLY A 47 2.86 -18.18 29.35
C GLY A 47 3.26 -18.49 30.79
N ASP A 48 4.57 -18.50 31.06
CA ASP A 48 5.14 -18.74 32.39
C ASP A 48 4.71 -17.64 33.39
N GLN A 49 4.76 -16.36 32.99
CA GLN A 49 4.32 -15.24 33.83
C GLN A 49 2.82 -15.31 34.17
N LYS A 50 1.99 -15.72 33.20
CA LYS A 50 0.53 -15.82 33.35
C LYS A 50 0.08 -17.16 33.92
N LYS A 51 0.98 -18.13 34.04
CA LYS A 51 0.67 -19.52 34.41
C LYS A 51 -0.37 -20.17 33.48
N VAL A 52 -0.26 -19.92 32.18
CA VAL A 52 -1.12 -20.52 31.15
C VAL A 52 -0.27 -21.31 30.16
N LYS A 53 -0.79 -22.43 29.65
CA LYS A 53 -0.08 -23.21 28.62
C LYS A 53 -0.36 -22.60 27.25
N ILE A 54 0.69 -22.42 26.45
CA ILE A 54 0.60 -21.85 25.10
C ILE A 54 1.11 -22.88 24.10
N TYR A 55 0.37 -23.10 23.02
CA TYR A 55 0.69 -24.09 22.00
C TYR A 55 0.78 -23.46 20.61
N LEU A 56 1.73 -23.95 19.80
CA LEU A 56 1.64 -23.89 18.35
C LEU A 56 0.56 -24.87 17.90
N PHE A 57 -0.25 -24.49 16.90
CA PHE A 57 -1.37 -25.33 16.45
C PHE A 57 -1.34 -25.64 14.95
N GLY A 58 -1.70 -26.88 14.61
CA GLY A 58 -1.98 -27.36 13.27
C GLY A 58 -0.82 -27.12 12.30
N GLY A 59 -1.07 -26.29 11.29
CA GLY A 59 -0.06 -25.97 10.27
C GLY A 59 1.19 -25.32 10.82
N THR A 60 1.06 -24.59 11.92
CA THR A 60 2.17 -23.93 12.62
C THR A 60 3.02 -24.95 13.36
N ALA A 61 2.39 -25.81 14.17
CA ALA A 61 3.06 -26.91 14.86
C ALA A 61 3.80 -27.82 13.88
N SER A 62 3.13 -28.19 12.78
CA SER A 62 3.71 -29.05 11.74
C SER A 62 4.95 -28.43 11.09
N ALA A 63 4.91 -27.15 10.74
CA ALA A 63 6.06 -26.49 10.12
C ALA A 63 7.28 -26.52 11.05
N TYR A 64 7.05 -26.27 12.34
CA TYR A 64 8.12 -26.31 13.33
C TYR A 64 8.68 -27.72 13.56
N ALA A 65 7.82 -28.73 13.74
CA ALA A 65 8.26 -30.11 13.93
C ALA A 65 9.08 -30.64 12.75
N HIS A 66 8.60 -30.43 11.51
CA HIS A 66 9.32 -30.84 10.31
C HIS A 66 10.63 -30.08 10.14
N TYR A 67 10.67 -28.78 10.46
CA TYR A 67 11.90 -28.00 10.44
C TYR A 67 12.96 -28.55 11.42
N VAL A 68 12.57 -28.84 12.66
CA VAL A 68 13.46 -29.44 13.66
C VAL A 68 13.96 -30.80 13.19
N LYS A 69 13.09 -31.66 12.66
CA LYS A 69 13.47 -32.96 12.11
C LYS A 69 14.48 -32.85 10.97
N TRP A 70 14.25 -31.96 10.00
CA TRP A 70 15.17 -31.75 8.88
C TRP A 70 16.54 -31.26 9.37
N ASP A 71 16.56 -30.42 10.40
CA ASP A 71 17.82 -29.98 11.00
C ASP A 71 18.55 -31.11 11.73
N MET A 72 17.83 -31.98 12.45
CA MET A 72 18.40 -33.18 13.05
C MET A 72 19.00 -34.11 11.99
N GLN A 73 18.32 -34.30 10.85
CA GLN A 73 18.82 -35.11 9.75
C GLN A 73 20.08 -34.50 9.13
N ARG A 74 20.12 -33.17 8.96
CA ARG A 74 21.32 -32.45 8.54
C ARG A 74 22.48 -32.67 9.52
N GLU A 75 22.24 -32.51 10.81
CA GLU A 75 23.25 -32.70 11.86
C GLU A 75 23.75 -34.15 11.94
N ALA A 76 22.88 -35.11 11.60
CA ALA A 76 23.24 -36.52 11.42
C ALA A 76 24.00 -36.83 10.12
N GLY A 77 24.29 -35.82 9.28
CA GLY A 77 25.13 -35.95 8.09
C GLY A 77 24.36 -36.09 6.77
N ASP A 78 23.04 -35.89 6.75
CA ASP A 78 22.28 -35.89 5.49
C ASP A 78 22.63 -34.66 4.63
N SER A 79 23.52 -34.86 3.66
CA SER A 79 24.03 -33.82 2.75
C SER A 79 22.99 -33.26 1.77
N ARG A 80 21.77 -33.83 1.73
CA ARG A 80 20.69 -33.24 0.96
C ARG A 80 20.32 -31.88 1.55
N PHE A 81 20.27 -31.75 2.88
CA PHE A 81 19.87 -30.51 3.54
C PHE A 81 20.98 -29.45 3.52
N GLN A 82 20.64 -28.23 3.09
CA GLN A 82 21.59 -27.12 2.99
C GLN A 82 21.78 -26.44 4.35
N LYS A 83 23.02 -26.36 4.85
CA LYS A 83 23.36 -25.82 6.17
C LYS A 83 22.81 -24.42 6.44
N ASP A 84 22.89 -23.53 5.45
CA ASP A 84 22.53 -22.12 5.62
C ASP A 84 21.00 -21.86 5.68
N ARG A 85 20.19 -22.93 5.72
CA ARG A 85 18.72 -22.85 5.85
C ARG A 85 18.22 -23.10 7.28
N PHE A 86 19.11 -23.46 8.19
CA PHE A 86 18.77 -23.88 9.57
C PHE A 86 19.24 -22.88 10.62
N ASP A 87 18.71 -21.66 10.57
CA ASP A 87 19.06 -20.56 11.49
C ASP A 87 17.97 -20.25 12.53
N TYR A 88 16.86 -21.01 12.54
CA TYR A 88 15.71 -20.81 13.44
C TYR A 88 15.07 -19.43 13.39
N ASP A 89 15.37 -18.64 12.34
CA ASP A 89 14.64 -17.41 12.08
C ASP A 89 13.19 -17.74 11.67
N TYR A 90 12.25 -16.91 12.08
CA TYR A 90 10.84 -17.08 11.72
C TYR A 90 10.65 -17.26 10.21
N SER A 91 11.37 -16.47 9.40
CA SER A 91 11.29 -16.52 7.93
C SER A 91 11.88 -17.78 7.29
N SER A 92 12.70 -18.53 8.05
CA SER A 92 13.27 -19.81 7.60
C SER A 92 12.32 -20.98 7.88
N ILE A 93 11.54 -20.88 8.96
CA ILE A 93 10.56 -21.90 9.35
C ILE A 93 9.23 -21.70 8.61
N TYR A 94 8.80 -20.44 8.48
CA TYR A 94 7.47 -20.07 8.00
C TYR A 94 7.52 -19.25 6.71
N ARG A 95 6.54 -19.49 5.83
CA ARG A 95 6.37 -18.72 4.59
C ARG A 95 5.89 -17.30 4.89
N SER A 96 6.15 -16.36 3.98
CA SER A 96 5.56 -15.02 4.02
C SER A 96 4.05 -14.96 4.14
N THR A 97 3.35 -15.97 3.62
CA THR A 97 1.90 -16.04 3.61
C THR A 97 1.32 -16.96 4.69
N GLN A 98 2.17 -17.59 5.51
CA GLN A 98 1.72 -18.47 6.57
C GLN A 98 1.39 -17.66 7.82
N ASP A 99 0.16 -17.82 8.30
CA ASP A 99 -0.28 -17.27 9.58
C ASP A 99 0.26 -18.16 10.71
N LEU A 100 0.60 -17.56 11.86
CA LEU A 100 0.93 -18.29 13.09
C LEU A 100 -0.35 -18.53 13.88
N ASP A 101 -0.72 -19.80 14.03
CA ASP A 101 -1.88 -20.24 14.80
C ASP A 101 -1.43 -20.60 16.22
N ILE A 102 -1.87 -19.80 17.20
CA ILE A 102 -1.55 -19.97 18.62
C ILE A 102 -2.80 -20.40 19.38
N VAL A 103 -2.63 -21.32 20.32
CA VAL A 103 -3.68 -21.79 21.22
C VAL A 103 -3.25 -21.57 22.66
N VAL A 104 -4.16 -21.04 23.48
CA VAL A 104 -3.94 -20.82 24.91
C VAL A 104 -4.89 -21.72 25.69
N ASP A 105 -4.34 -22.54 26.60
CA ASP A 105 -5.13 -23.24 27.62
C ASP A 105 -5.20 -22.35 28.86
N GLY A 106 -6.19 -21.45 28.84
CA GLY A 106 -6.45 -20.42 29.84
C GLY A 106 -7.83 -19.79 29.62
N GLU A 107 -8.19 -18.80 30.43
CA GLU A 107 -9.46 -18.08 30.30
C GLU A 107 -9.48 -17.19 29.04
N LEU A 108 -10.67 -16.74 28.64
CA LEU A 108 -10.81 -15.84 27.48
C LEU A 108 -10.05 -14.52 27.65
N ARG A 109 -9.88 -14.07 28.90
CA ARG A 109 -9.05 -12.91 29.24
C ARG A 109 -7.58 -13.16 28.87
N ASP A 110 -7.03 -14.32 29.21
CA ASP A 110 -5.64 -14.68 28.89
C ASP A 110 -5.41 -14.73 27.39
N VAL A 111 -6.37 -15.29 26.64
CA VAL A 111 -6.35 -15.32 25.16
C VAL A 111 -6.29 -13.91 24.58
N ALA A 112 -7.10 -12.98 25.12
CA ALA A 112 -7.14 -11.60 24.67
C ALA A 112 -5.83 -10.85 25.00
N GLU A 113 -5.28 -11.07 26.20
CA GLU A 113 -4.01 -10.47 26.62
C GLU A 113 -2.83 -11.00 25.79
N VAL A 114 -2.74 -12.32 25.56
CA VAL A 114 -1.72 -12.91 24.68
C VAL A 114 -1.82 -12.34 23.26
N ARG A 115 -3.04 -12.21 22.73
CA ARG A 115 -3.28 -11.60 21.41
C ARG A 115 -2.82 -10.15 21.36
N ALA A 116 -3.15 -9.35 22.36
CA ALA A 116 -2.77 -7.94 22.44
C ALA A 116 -1.25 -7.78 22.50
N SER A 117 -0.57 -8.56 23.35
CA SER A 117 0.89 -8.52 23.46
C SER A 117 1.59 -9.00 22.18
N LEU A 118 1.06 -10.03 21.50
CA LEU A 118 1.57 -10.44 20.19
C LEU A 118 1.39 -9.34 19.14
N GLN A 119 0.23 -8.67 19.15
CA GLN A 119 -0.04 -7.57 18.23
C GLN A 119 0.87 -6.37 18.48
N GLU A 120 1.20 -6.08 19.73
CA GLU A 120 2.12 -5.03 20.14
C GLU A 120 3.56 -5.38 19.74
N LYS A 121 4.08 -6.51 20.23
CA LYS A 121 5.50 -6.90 20.06
C LYS A 121 5.85 -7.38 18.66
N PHE A 122 4.92 -8.05 17.98
CA PHE A 122 5.17 -8.78 16.73
C PHE A 122 4.24 -8.37 15.57
N SER A 123 3.82 -7.11 15.53
CA SER A 123 2.92 -6.58 14.49
C SER A 123 3.35 -6.85 13.03
N TYR A 124 4.62 -7.15 12.76
CA TYR A 124 5.16 -7.43 11.42
C TYR A 124 5.02 -8.89 10.96
N VAL A 125 4.76 -9.83 11.87
CA VAL A 125 4.61 -11.26 11.55
C VAL A 125 3.22 -11.56 10.96
N GLN A 126 2.36 -10.55 10.91
CA GLN A 126 1.02 -10.65 10.35
C GLN A 126 1.13 -11.06 8.88
N GLY A 127 0.72 -12.30 8.58
CA GLY A 127 0.69 -12.83 7.22
C GLY A 127 -0.27 -12.05 6.30
N SER A 128 -0.63 -12.66 5.18
CA SER A 128 -1.45 -12.04 4.11
C SER A 128 -2.80 -11.42 4.53
N LYS A 129 -3.27 -11.63 5.76
CA LYS A 129 -4.54 -11.12 6.31
C LYS A 129 -4.46 -9.75 7.00
N GLY A 130 -3.27 -9.17 7.16
CA GLY A 130 -3.10 -7.73 7.37
C GLY A 130 -3.77 -7.06 8.59
N SER A 131 -3.96 -7.73 9.75
CA SER A 131 -4.13 -6.99 11.04
C SER A 131 -4.23 -7.83 12.32
N GLN A 132 -4.54 -9.13 12.28
CA GLN A 132 -4.88 -9.86 13.52
C GLN A 132 -4.16 -11.20 13.66
N TRP A 133 -3.55 -11.38 14.82
CA TRP A 133 -3.00 -12.66 15.29
C TRP A 133 -4.11 -13.68 15.51
N GLU A 134 -3.91 -14.89 14.99
CA GLU A 134 -4.84 -16.00 15.21
C GLU A 134 -4.54 -16.70 16.54
N VAL A 135 -4.99 -16.09 17.64
CA VAL A 135 -4.95 -16.69 18.98
C VAL A 135 -6.32 -17.29 19.31
N ARG A 136 -6.37 -18.58 19.65
CA ARG A 136 -7.58 -19.33 20.01
C ARG A 136 -7.50 -19.81 21.47
N SER A 137 -8.65 -20.04 22.09
CA SER A 137 -8.71 -20.80 23.34
C SER A 137 -8.74 -22.29 23.04
N LEU A 138 -8.10 -23.10 23.89
CA LEU A 138 -8.19 -24.55 23.80
C LEU A 138 -9.60 -25.04 24.15
N ARG A 139 -10.22 -24.48 25.19
CA ARG A 139 -11.43 -25.04 25.85
C ARG A 139 -12.68 -24.18 25.70
N TYR A 140 -12.52 -22.89 25.38
CA TYR A 140 -13.65 -21.95 25.33
C TYR A 140 -13.89 -21.48 23.90
N ALA A 141 -15.16 -21.31 23.53
CA ALA A 141 -15.49 -20.63 22.29
C ALA A 141 -15.17 -19.13 22.42
N LEU A 142 -14.72 -18.52 21.33
CA LEU A 142 -14.54 -17.07 21.24
C LEU A 142 -15.76 -16.47 20.56
N GLY A 143 -16.52 -15.66 21.27
CA GLY A 143 -17.76 -15.03 20.77
C GLY A 143 -18.95 -15.99 20.73
N GLU A 144 -20.08 -15.52 20.20
CA GLU A 144 -21.31 -16.30 20.09
C GLU A 144 -21.51 -16.91 18.69
N PRO A 145 -22.10 -18.12 18.57
CA PRO A 145 -22.41 -18.72 17.28
C PRO A 145 -23.16 -17.74 16.35
N GLY A 146 -22.63 -17.55 15.14
CA GLY A 146 -23.20 -16.64 14.14
C GLY A 146 -22.66 -15.20 14.16
N GLN A 147 -21.85 -14.83 15.16
CA GLN A 147 -21.18 -13.52 15.17
C GLN A 147 -19.87 -13.52 14.36
N VAL A 148 -19.51 -12.35 13.83
CA VAL A 148 -18.21 -12.14 13.19
C VAL A 148 -17.12 -12.33 14.25
N GLY A 149 -16.18 -13.25 13.98
CA GLY A 149 -15.13 -13.59 14.94
C GLY A 149 -15.44 -14.81 15.81
N TYR A 150 -16.62 -15.42 15.67
CA TYR A 150 -16.93 -16.68 16.34
C TYR A 150 -15.89 -17.76 16.00
N LYS A 151 -15.28 -18.35 17.03
CA LYS A 151 -14.42 -19.53 16.89
C LYS A 151 -14.80 -20.55 17.94
N GLU A 152 -15.13 -21.76 17.50
CA GLU A 152 -15.39 -22.92 18.36
C GLU A 152 -14.17 -23.21 19.24
N ALA A 153 -14.41 -23.79 20.42
CA ALA A 153 -13.35 -24.42 21.20
C ALA A 153 -12.65 -25.50 20.36
N LEU A 154 -11.38 -25.76 20.62
CA LEU A 154 -10.64 -26.77 19.86
C LEU A 154 -10.78 -28.16 20.48
N LEU A 155 -10.74 -28.23 21.81
CA LEU A 155 -10.89 -29.47 22.56
C LEU A 155 -12.37 -29.73 22.84
N ASN A 156 -12.81 -30.97 22.63
CA ASN A 156 -14.17 -31.45 22.89
C ASN A 156 -15.29 -30.79 22.06
N ASP A 157 -14.97 -29.95 21.07
CA ASP A 157 -15.98 -29.41 20.16
C ASP A 157 -16.46 -30.48 19.17
N PHE A 158 -17.77 -30.62 19.06
CA PHE A 158 -18.39 -31.63 18.20
C PHE A 158 -18.02 -31.44 16.72
N GLY A 159 -18.05 -30.20 16.23
CA GLY A 159 -17.75 -29.88 14.84
C GLY A 159 -16.30 -30.18 14.49
N PHE A 160 -15.38 -29.83 15.38
CA PHE A 160 -13.95 -30.07 15.23
C PHE A 160 -13.58 -31.55 15.30
N LEU A 161 -14.12 -32.30 16.26
CA LEU A 161 -13.82 -33.72 16.42
C LEU A 161 -14.37 -34.55 15.25
N ASN A 162 -15.57 -34.22 14.78
CA ASN A 162 -16.28 -35.02 13.77
C ASN A 162 -16.06 -34.55 12.33
N GLN A 163 -15.34 -33.44 12.07
CA GLN A 163 -14.95 -33.12 10.69
C GLN A 163 -13.80 -34.02 10.22
N HIS A 164 -13.77 -34.30 8.91
CA HIS A 164 -12.58 -34.85 8.28
C HIS A 164 -11.37 -33.92 8.48
N SER A 165 -10.22 -34.51 8.80
CA SER A 165 -8.99 -33.75 9.09
C SER A 165 -7.75 -34.59 8.80
N ASP A 166 -6.60 -34.15 9.29
CA ASP A 166 -5.31 -34.81 9.16
C ASP A 166 -4.44 -34.53 10.39
N SER A 167 -3.47 -35.40 10.66
CA SER A 167 -2.59 -35.30 11.83
C SER A 167 -1.82 -33.98 11.92
N ASN A 168 -1.45 -33.39 10.77
CA ASN A 168 -0.78 -32.10 10.69
C ASN A 168 -1.72 -30.88 10.84
N SER A 169 -3.02 -31.10 10.84
CA SER A 169 -4.04 -30.07 11.10
C SER A 169 -4.55 -30.10 12.55
N THR A 170 -4.26 -31.16 13.31
CA THR A 170 -4.71 -31.34 14.70
C THR A 170 -3.56 -31.36 15.71
N GLY A 171 -2.32 -31.44 15.23
CA GLY A 171 -1.11 -31.39 16.05
C GLY A 171 -0.95 -30.11 16.87
N LEU A 172 -0.37 -30.26 18.06
CA LEU A 172 -0.04 -29.20 19.00
C LEU A 172 1.40 -29.36 19.49
N ILE A 173 2.11 -28.25 19.65
CA ILE A 173 3.42 -28.22 20.32
C ILE A 173 3.34 -27.17 21.41
N GLU A 174 3.50 -27.59 22.66
CA GLU A 174 3.56 -26.67 23.79
C GLU A 174 4.83 -25.83 23.73
N ILE A 175 4.68 -24.51 23.82
CA ILE A 175 5.77 -23.54 23.84
C ILE A 175 6.27 -23.35 25.27
N THR A 176 5.35 -23.32 26.23
CA THR A 176 5.62 -23.25 27.67
C THR A 176 6.36 -24.48 28.16
N THR A 177 6.92 -24.40 29.38
CA THR A 177 7.56 -25.57 29.99
C THR A 177 6.48 -26.55 30.43
N PRO A 178 6.41 -27.77 29.85
CA PRO A 178 5.40 -28.74 30.25
C PRO A 178 5.55 -29.10 31.72
N GLU A 179 4.44 -29.37 32.39
CA GLU A 179 4.45 -29.91 33.75
C GLU A 179 5.12 -31.29 33.78
N VAL A 180 5.62 -31.71 34.95
CA VAL A 180 6.26 -33.02 35.09
C VAL A 180 5.26 -34.11 34.74
N GLY A 181 5.56 -34.91 33.71
CA GLY A 181 4.71 -35.99 33.22
C GLY A 181 3.83 -35.62 32.02
N ASP A 182 3.75 -34.34 31.67
CA ASP A 182 3.05 -33.85 30.48
C ASP A 182 3.88 -33.99 29.20
N HIS A 183 3.19 -33.92 28.06
CA HIS A 183 3.79 -34.08 26.74
C HIS A 183 3.89 -32.74 26.01
N ILE A 184 5.11 -32.44 25.53
CA ILE A 184 5.38 -31.26 24.69
C ILE A 184 4.66 -31.31 23.34
N VAL A 185 4.46 -32.50 22.77
CA VAL A 185 3.73 -32.70 21.51
C VAL A 185 2.42 -33.45 21.77
N ARG A 186 1.30 -32.90 21.30
CA ARG A 186 -0.04 -33.48 21.45
C ARG A 186 -0.77 -33.51 20.10
N ASP A 187 -1.88 -34.24 20.06
CA ASP A 187 -2.83 -34.23 18.95
C ASP A 187 -4.24 -34.03 19.52
N LEU A 188 -4.99 -33.04 19.02
CA LEU A 188 -6.34 -32.74 19.50
C LEU A 188 -7.32 -33.90 19.34
N LYS A 189 -7.12 -34.79 18.35
CA LYS A 189 -7.98 -35.96 18.16
C LYS A 189 -7.57 -37.17 18.98
N ASP A 190 -6.42 -37.09 19.66
CA ASP A 190 -5.84 -38.17 20.45
C ASP A 190 -5.16 -37.61 21.71
N TRP A 191 -5.91 -36.77 22.42
CA TRP A 191 -5.40 -35.87 23.47
C TRP A 191 -4.66 -36.60 24.61
N ASP A 192 -5.19 -37.77 25.00
CA ASP A 192 -4.68 -38.56 26.13
C ASP A 192 -3.56 -39.53 25.73
N ASN A 193 -3.24 -39.66 24.44
CA ASN A 193 -2.21 -40.59 23.98
C ASN A 193 -0.81 -39.97 24.03
N LYS A 194 0.07 -40.63 24.77
CA LYS A 194 1.49 -40.24 24.93
C LYS A 194 2.26 -40.26 23.61
N LYS A 195 1.90 -41.16 22.71
CA LYS A 195 2.48 -41.26 21.36
C LYS A 195 1.44 -40.78 20.36
N SER A 196 1.23 -39.46 20.36
CA SER A 196 0.28 -38.84 19.46
C SER A 196 0.61 -39.16 18.00
N VAL A 197 -0.41 -39.40 17.19
CA VAL A 197 -0.25 -39.70 15.76
C VAL A 197 0.52 -38.58 15.05
N PHE A 198 0.26 -37.31 15.38
CA PHE A 198 1.02 -36.18 14.87
C PHE A 198 2.54 -36.28 15.11
N LEU A 199 2.97 -36.73 16.30
CA LEU A 199 4.38 -36.91 16.59
C LEU A 199 4.98 -38.06 15.77
N ILE A 200 4.27 -39.19 15.67
CA ILE A 200 4.69 -40.35 14.87
C ILE A 200 4.85 -39.93 13.40
N ASP A 201 3.83 -39.28 12.84
CA ASP A 201 3.84 -38.84 11.44
C ASP A 201 4.94 -37.83 11.15
N SER A 202 5.14 -36.87 12.06
CA SER A 202 6.25 -35.92 11.97
C SER A 202 7.59 -36.65 11.93
N THR A 203 7.77 -37.63 12.82
CA THR A 203 8.98 -38.45 12.93
C THR A 203 9.23 -39.27 11.66
N GLU A 204 8.23 -39.96 11.14
CA GLU A 204 8.33 -40.87 10.00
C GLU A 204 8.32 -40.15 8.65
N GLY A 205 7.84 -38.90 8.62
CA GLY A 205 7.66 -38.15 7.36
C GLY A 205 6.43 -38.64 6.61
N THR A 206 5.41 -39.01 7.37
CA THR A 206 4.11 -39.47 6.87
C THR A 206 3.03 -38.45 7.24
N ILE A 207 1.80 -38.71 6.81
CA ILE A 207 0.62 -37.95 7.23
C ILE A 207 -0.58 -38.89 7.23
N LYS A 208 -1.32 -38.88 8.34
CA LYS A 208 -2.54 -39.67 8.51
C LYS A 208 -3.79 -38.84 8.23
N TYR A 209 -4.71 -39.42 7.48
CA TYR A 209 -6.02 -38.85 7.23
C TYR A 209 -7.04 -39.29 8.28
N TYR A 210 -7.69 -38.33 8.93
CA TYR A 210 -8.75 -38.59 9.91
C TYR A 210 -10.11 -38.55 9.24
N PHE A 211 -10.53 -39.71 8.72
CA PHE A 211 -11.90 -39.92 8.27
C PHE A 211 -12.87 -39.94 9.46
N SER A 212 -14.06 -39.38 9.26
CA SER A 212 -15.13 -39.35 10.27
C SER A 212 -16.44 -39.69 9.60
N THR A 213 -17.07 -40.76 10.05
CA THR A 213 -18.39 -41.18 9.56
C THR A 213 -19.49 -40.18 9.90
N ARG A 214 -19.23 -39.25 10.82
CA ARG A 214 -20.17 -38.23 11.31
C ARG A 214 -19.88 -36.84 10.73
N HIS A 215 -19.02 -36.72 9.71
CA HIS A 215 -18.68 -35.43 9.09
C HIS A 215 -19.91 -34.67 8.61
N GLU A 216 -20.87 -35.38 8.00
CA GLU A 216 -22.13 -34.82 7.50
C GLU A 216 -23.05 -34.31 8.62
N GLU A 217 -22.85 -34.74 9.87
CA GLU A 217 -23.62 -34.26 11.02
C GLU A 217 -23.14 -32.88 11.50
N THR A 218 -21.92 -32.47 11.13
CA THR A 218 -21.33 -31.22 11.59
C THR A 218 -22.08 -29.99 11.05
N PRO A 219 -22.19 -28.89 11.82
CA PRO A 219 -22.92 -27.69 11.38
C PRO A 219 -22.42 -27.14 10.03
N ARG A 220 -21.09 -27.15 9.81
CA ARG A 220 -20.47 -26.63 8.59
C ARG A 220 -20.71 -27.52 7.37
N ALA A 221 -20.75 -28.85 7.54
CA ALA A 221 -21.08 -29.76 6.45
C ALA A 221 -22.55 -29.60 6.05
N LYS A 222 -23.48 -29.55 7.03
CA LYS A 222 -24.91 -29.30 6.79
C LYS A 222 -25.18 -27.98 6.07
N ALA A 223 -24.42 -26.94 6.39
CA ALA A 223 -24.50 -25.64 5.72
C ALA A 223 -23.87 -25.61 4.31
N GLY A 224 -23.26 -26.71 3.85
CA GLY A 224 -22.61 -26.78 2.54
C GLY A 224 -21.33 -25.95 2.43
N ILE A 225 -20.74 -25.54 3.55
CA ILE A 225 -19.51 -24.72 3.61
C ILE A 225 -18.26 -25.53 4.00
N ASN A 226 -18.40 -26.84 4.22
CA ASN A 226 -17.29 -27.76 4.46
C ASN A 226 -17.56 -29.14 3.81
N PRO A 227 -17.74 -29.20 2.47
CA PRO A 227 -17.92 -30.48 1.78
C PRO A 227 -16.67 -31.37 1.96
N PRO A 228 -16.80 -32.71 1.88
CA PRO A 228 -15.69 -33.64 2.14
C PRO A 228 -14.39 -33.32 1.39
N ILE A 229 -14.50 -32.86 0.14
CA ILE A 229 -13.34 -32.47 -0.71
C ILE A 229 -12.43 -31.41 -0.07
N PHE A 230 -12.94 -30.57 0.85
CA PHE A 230 -12.12 -29.56 1.52
C PHE A 230 -11.02 -30.20 2.37
N SER A 231 -11.35 -31.28 3.05
CA SER A 231 -10.39 -32.01 3.87
C SER A 231 -9.30 -32.68 3.02
N VAL A 232 -9.67 -33.23 1.86
CA VAL A 232 -8.71 -33.78 0.89
C VAL A 232 -7.74 -32.70 0.40
N ILE A 233 -8.25 -31.52 0.02
CA ILE A 233 -7.40 -30.40 -0.41
C ILE A 233 -6.44 -29.98 0.72
N ARG A 234 -6.90 -29.91 1.97
CA ARG A 234 -6.04 -29.57 3.13
C ARG A 234 -4.97 -30.63 3.37
N TYR A 235 -5.37 -31.90 3.42
CA TYR A 235 -4.48 -33.05 3.59
C TYR A 235 -3.39 -33.05 2.51
N LEU A 236 -3.77 -32.96 1.23
CA LEU A 236 -2.82 -32.92 0.12
C LEU A 236 -1.94 -31.68 0.17
N THR A 237 -2.47 -30.51 0.53
CA THR A 237 -1.66 -29.30 0.70
C THR A 237 -0.57 -29.50 1.77
N LYS A 238 -0.89 -30.17 2.88
CA LYS A 238 0.09 -30.49 3.94
C LYS A 238 1.09 -31.55 3.49
N ALA A 239 0.62 -32.61 2.83
CA ALA A 239 1.48 -33.62 2.26
C ALA A 239 2.50 -33.01 1.28
N PHE A 240 2.05 -32.14 0.37
CA PHE A 240 2.94 -31.50 -0.61
C PHE A 240 3.84 -30.42 0.01
N GLN A 241 3.36 -29.72 1.05
CA GLN A 241 4.12 -28.68 1.74
C GLN A 241 5.35 -29.23 2.46
N TYR A 242 5.30 -30.47 2.96
CA TYR A 242 6.41 -31.08 3.71
C TYR A 242 6.93 -32.36 3.06
N GLU A 243 6.52 -32.66 1.82
CA GLU A 243 6.88 -33.88 1.07
C GLU A 243 6.59 -35.18 1.83
N LEU A 244 5.42 -35.25 2.45
CA LEU A 244 5.02 -36.37 3.30
C LEU A 244 4.50 -37.53 2.49
N LYS A 245 4.86 -38.73 2.93
CA LYS A 245 4.33 -39.99 2.42
C LYS A 245 2.90 -40.18 2.94
N MET A 246 1.99 -40.51 2.05
CA MET A 246 0.60 -40.79 2.38
C MET A 246 0.42 -42.30 2.59
N HIS A 247 -0.31 -42.70 3.63
CA HIS A 247 -0.62 -44.11 3.85
C HIS A 247 -1.51 -44.65 2.73
N ARG A 248 -1.36 -45.95 2.42
CA ARG A 248 -2.11 -46.57 1.32
C ARG A 248 -3.60 -46.58 1.60
N GLU A 249 -3.98 -46.88 2.83
CA GLU A 249 -5.34 -46.94 3.33
C GLU A 249 -6.02 -45.55 3.21
N ASP A 250 -5.28 -44.49 3.55
CA ASP A 250 -5.75 -43.11 3.43
C ASP A 250 -5.96 -42.72 1.96
N LEU A 251 -5.07 -43.14 1.06
CA LEU A 251 -5.23 -42.93 -0.38
C LEU A 251 -6.48 -43.62 -0.94
N GLU A 252 -6.86 -44.79 -0.42
CA GLU A 252 -8.09 -45.47 -0.83
C GLU A 252 -9.34 -44.67 -0.43
N ILE A 253 -9.36 -44.12 0.78
CA ILE A 253 -10.44 -43.21 1.25
C ILE A 253 -10.48 -41.94 0.40
N ILE A 254 -9.33 -41.32 0.15
CA ILE A 254 -9.23 -40.08 -0.62
C ILE A 254 -9.68 -40.30 -2.06
N ARG A 255 -9.28 -41.41 -2.70
CA ARG A 255 -9.74 -41.76 -4.06
C ARG A 255 -11.26 -41.84 -4.12
N LYS A 256 -11.91 -42.43 -3.11
CA LYS A 256 -13.37 -42.48 -3.04
C LYS A 256 -13.98 -41.07 -2.96
N ILE A 257 -13.49 -40.23 -2.05
CA ILE A 257 -13.98 -38.83 -1.92
C ILE A 257 -13.79 -38.05 -3.23
N VAL A 258 -12.65 -38.21 -3.91
CA VAL A 258 -12.37 -37.53 -5.18
C VAL A 258 -13.25 -38.07 -6.32
N ALA A 259 -13.47 -39.38 -6.38
CA ALA A 259 -14.36 -39.99 -7.35
C ALA A 259 -15.79 -39.45 -7.21
N ASP A 260 -16.30 -39.42 -5.97
CA ASP A 260 -17.64 -38.95 -5.64
C ASP A 260 -17.83 -37.44 -5.80
N PHE A 261 -16.75 -36.65 -5.70
CA PHE A 261 -16.80 -35.19 -5.80
C PHE A 261 -17.25 -34.71 -7.18
N ASN A 262 -18.31 -33.89 -7.21
CA ASN A 262 -18.84 -33.24 -8.40
C ASN A 262 -18.90 -31.71 -8.16
N PRO A 263 -18.10 -30.89 -8.86
CA PRO A 263 -18.08 -29.44 -8.69
C PRO A 263 -19.45 -28.75 -8.77
N ASP A 264 -20.30 -29.13 -9.73
CA ASP A 264 -21.59 -28.48 -9.95
C ASP A 264 -22.60 -28.82 -8.84
N ARG A 265 -22.50 -30.02 -8.26
CA ARG A 265 -23.33 -30.46 -7.14
C ARG A 265 -22.83 -29.90 -5.81
N ASP A 266 -21.53 -30.03 -5.56
CA ASP A 266 -20.94 -29.86 -4.22
C ASP A 266 -20.50 -28.41 -3.96
N LEU A 267 -20.33 -27.59 -5.00
CA LEU A 267 -19.91 -26.18 -4.90
C LEU A 267 -21.01 -25.19 -5.29
N LYS A 268 -22.29 -25.56 -5.13
CA LYS A 268 -23.41 -24.64 -5.30
C LYS A 268 -23.31 -23.42 -4.37
N ASN A 269 -22.70 -23.60 -3.20
CA ASN A 269 -22.40 -22.50 -2.29
C ASN A 269 -21.22 -21.67 -2.83
N ALA A 270 -21.45 -20.39 -3.09
CA ALA A 270 -20.44 -19.48 -3.64
C ALA A 270 -19.21 -19.33 -2.72
N MET A 271 -19.39 -19.34 -1.40
CA MET A 271 -18.28 -19.32 -0.45
C MET A 271 -17.46 -20.61 -0.54
N ALA A 272 -18.12 -21.75 -0.73
CA ALA A 272 -17.41 -23.02 -0.87
C ALA A 272 -16.57 -23.06 -2.15
N ARG A 273 -17.14 -22.57 -3.27
CA ARG A 273 -16.41 -22.43 -4.54
C ARG A 273 -15.22 -21.47 -4.40
N ALA A 274 -15.43 -20.29 -3.82
CA ALA A 274 -14.37 -19.31 -3.59
C ALA A 274 -13.25 -19.88 -2.69
N TRP A 275 -13.61 -20.70 -1.70
CA TRP A 275 -12.64 -21.39 -0.86
C TRP A 275 -11.77 -22.36 -1.66
N ILE A 276 -12.34 -23.16 -2.56
CA ILE A 276 -11.55 -24.06 -3.42
C ILE A 276 -10.69 -23.28 -4.41
N VAL A 277 -11.21 -22.25 -5.05
CA VAL A 277 -10.39 -21.41 -5.96
C VAL A 277 -9.19 -20.83 -5.23
N LYS A 278 -9.39 -20.35 -3.99
CA LYS A 278 -8.30 -19.81 -3.16
C LYS A 278 -7.31 -20.88 -2.69
N ASN A 279 -7.79 -22.01 -2.18
CA ASN A 279 -6.94 -23.01 -1.52
C ASN A 279 -6.42 -24.10 -2.47
N GLY A 280 -7.10 -24.37 -3.58
CA GLY A 280 -6.63 -25.31 -4.61
C GLY A 280 -5.32 -24.84 -5.25
N LYS A 281 -5.13 -23.52 -5.45
CA LYS A 281 -3.86 -22.95 -5.91
C LYS A 281 -2.68 -23.30 -5.00
N LYS A 282 -2.95 -23.43 -3.69
CA LYS A 282 -1.93 -23.78 -2.70
C LYS A 282 -1.36 -25.18 -2.93
N LEU A 283 -2.11 -26.12 -3.52
CA LEU A 283 -1.57 -27.45 -3.83
C LEU A 283 -0.26 -27.37 -4.65
N ILE A 284 -0.14 -26.35 -5.50
CA ILE A 284 1.05 -26.09 -6.31
C ILE A 284 1.94 -25.03 -5.64
N GLN A 285 1.36 -23.87 -5.28
CA GLN A 285 2.12 -22.74 -4.72
C GLN A 285 2.83 -23.08 -3.40
N HIS A 286 2.31 -24.04 -2.65
CA HIS A 286 2.80 -24.41 -1.32
C HIS A 286 3.68 -25.65 -1.32
N ALA A 287 3.68 -26.43 -2.39
CA ALA A 287 4.48 -27.65 -2.49
C ALA A 287 5.97 -27.33 -2.36
N VAL A 288 6.73 -28.21 -1.71
CA VAL A 288 8.21 -28.20 -1.79
C VAL A 288 8.70 -29.02 -2.98
N ASN A 289 7.85 -29.92 -3.48
CA ASN A 289 8.08 -30.72 -4.68
C ASN A 289 6.82 -30.70 -5.56
N ILE A 290 6.72 -29.76 -6.51
CA ILE A 290 5.56 -29.64 -7.41
C ILE A 290 5.40 -30.87 -8.31
N GLU A 291 6.49 -31.54 -8.68
CA GLU A 291 6.42 -32.78 -9.47
C GLU A 291 5.65 -33.89 -8.72
N TYR A 292 5.99 -34.10 -7.45
CA TYR A 292 5.24 -35.01 -6.57
C TYR A 292 3.77 -34.59 -6.43
N ALA A 293 3.51 -33.28 -6.26
CA ALA A 293 2.17 -32.75 -6.13
C ALA A 293 1.30 -33.02 -7.38
N ILE A 294 1.81 -32.69 -8.57
CA ILE A 294 1.08 -32.85 -9.83
C ILE A 294 0.83 -34.33 -10.14
N ASN A 295 1.83 -35.20 -9.97
CA ASN A 295 1.67 -36.64 -10.17
C ASN A 295 0.58 -37.21 -9.26
N THR A 296 0.61 -36.85 -7.98
CA THR A 296 -0.41 -37.28 -7.02
C THR A 296 -1.80 -36.81 -7.41
N LEU A 297 -1.95 -35.54 -7.81
CA LEU A 297 -3.25 -35.00 -8.24
C LEU A 297 -3.79 -35.68 -9.49
N GLU A 298 -2.90 -36.08 -10.41
CA GLU A 298 -3.24 -36.82 -11.62
C GLU A 298 -3.66 -38.26 -11.31
N GLU A 299 -2.91 -38.98 -10.49
CA GLU A 299 -3.22 -40.34 -10.04
C GLU A 299 -4.56 -40.42 -9.29
N LEU A 300 -4.93 -39.38 -8.56
CA LEU A 300 -6.21 -39.28 -7.87
C LEU A 300 -7.37 -38.87 -8.80
N GLY A 301 -7.09 -38.41 -10.02
CA GLY A 301 -8.10 -37.81 -10.91
C GLY A 301 -8.60 -36.44 -10.44
N LEU A 302 -8.00 -35.85 -9.41
CA LEU A 302 -8.40 -34.57 -8.83
C LEU A 302 -7.99 -33.40 -9.73
N ARG A 303 -6.85 -33.51 -10.43
CA ARG A 303 -6.31 -32.46 -11.31
C ARG A 303 -7.33 -31.94 -12.32
N GLN A 304 -7.95 -32.87 -13.06
CA GLN A 304 -8.95 -32.54 -14.08
C GLN A 304 -10.20 -31.88 -13.48
N LYS A 305 -10.68 -32.38 -12.34
CA LYS A 305 -11.84 -31.80 -11.64
C LYS A 305 -11.56 -30.37 -11.18
N LEU A 306 -10.36 -30.09 -10.66
CA LEU A 306 -9.97 -28.74 -10.23
C LEU A 306 -9.87 -27.75 -11.41
N MET A 307 -9.39 -28.19 -12.57
CA MET A 307 -9.31 -27.35 -13.78
C MET A 307 -10.69 -26.95 -14.34
N GLN A 308 -11.75 -27.69 -14.00
CA GLN A 308 -13.12 -27.39 -14.42
C GLN A 308 -13.81 -26.35 -13.52
N ILE A 309 -13.29 -26.12 -12.30
CA ILE A 309 -13.93 -25.25 -11.31
C ILE A 309 -13.80 -23.77 -11.67
N ASP A 310 -12.71 -23.37 -12.32
CA ASP A 310 -12.39 -21.98 -12.63
C ASP A 310 -12.09 -21.81 -14.11
N LYS A 311 -12.32 -20.61 -14.65
CA LYS A 311 -11.93 -20.32 -16.05
C LYS A 311 -10.43 -20.07 -16.08
N ILE A 312 -9.76 -20.51 -17.15
CA ILE A 312 -8.34 -20.21 -17.32
C ILE A 312 -8.16 -18.69 -17.48
N GLY A 313 -7.36 -18.12 -16.59
CA GLY A 313 -7.10 -16.69 -16.47
C GLY A 313 -5.85 -16.44 -15.63
N GLU A 314 -5.39 -15.19 -15.59
CA GLU A 314 -4.23 -14.82 -14.77
C GLU A 314 -4.51 -15.09 -13.28
N ASP A 315 -3.58 -15.80 -12.62
CA ASP A 315 -3.71 -16.26 -11.23
C ASP A 315 -4.99 -17.08 -10.91
N SER A 316 -5.67 -17.62 -11.92
CA SER A 316 -6.80 -18.54 -11.75
C SER A 316 -6.37 -19.89 -11.17
N LEU A 317 -7.30 -20.61 -10.53
CA LEU A 317 -7.04 -21.99 -10.08
C LEU A 317 -6.62 -22.87 -11.27
N SER A 318 -7.38 -22.80 -12.36
CA SER A 318 -7.16 -23.65 -13.53
C SER A 318 -5.82 -23.39 -14.21
N MET A 319 -5.33 -22.15 -14.24
CA MET A 319 -3.98 -21.85 -14.72
C MET A 319 -2.94 -22.57 -13.85
N TRP A 320 -2.99 -22.44 -12.52
CA TRP A 320 -2.00 -23.07 -11.63
C TRP A 320 -1.99 -24.60 -11.73
N ILE A 321 -3.15 -25.23 -11.87
CA ILE A 321 -3.28 -26.68 -11.99
C ILE A 321 -2.88 -27.20 -13.38
N ALA A 322 -3.07 -26.38 -14.43
CA ALA A 322 -2.72 -26.73 -15.80
C ALA A 322 -1.21 -26.63 -16.11
N ARG A 323 -0.43 -25.94 -15.26
CA ARG A 323 1.03 -25.81 -15.44
C ARG A 323 1.71 -27.16 -15.29
N GLU A 324 2.84 -27.35 -15.98
CA GLU A 324 3.68 -28.54 -15.84
C GLU A 324 4.94 -28.25 -15.02
N PRO A 325 5.38 -29.17 -14.14
CA PRO A 325 6.65 -29.04 -13.47
C PRO A 325 7.79 -29.39 -14.42
N LEU A 326 8.97 -28.85 -14.15
CA LEU A 326 10.20 -29.41 -14.71
C LEU A 326 10.41 -30.80 -14.13
N ARG A 327 10.49 -31.81 -15.01
CA ARG A 327 10.55 -33.23 -14.61
C ARG A 327 11.96 -33.64 -14.22
N THR A 328 12.05 -34.56 -13.27
CA THR A 328 13.33 -35.16 -12.86
C THR A 328 13.65 -36.35 -13.76
N MET A 329 14.82 -36.33 -14.41
CA MET A 329 15.30 -37.40 -15.28
C MET A 329 16.73 -37.82 -14.88
N PRO A 330 17.20 -39.02 -15.28
CA PRO A 330 18.59 -39.42 -15.05
C PRO A 330 19.60 -38.44 -15.68
N LEU A 331 20.52 -37.93 -14.86
CA LEU A 331 21.54 -36.97 -15.25
C LEU A 331 22.60 -37.57 -16.19
N GLY A 332 23.14 -36.72 -17.07
CA GLY A 332 24.32 -37.03 -17.85
C GLY A 332 24.08 -38.09 -18.93
N THR A 333 22.81 -38.34 -19.26
CA THR A 333 22.41 -39.19 -20.37
C THR A 333 22.58 -38.43 -21.68
N GLY A 334 22.98 -39.12 -22.75
CA GLY A 334 23.21 -38.51 -24.08
C GLY A 334 24.68 -38.25 -24.43
N ASN A 335 24.89 -37.74 -25.65
CA ASN A 335 26.22 -37.56 -26.25
C ASN A 335 26.69 -36.09 -26.35
N GLY A 336 25.89 -35.14 -25.85
CA GLY A 336 26.28 -33.72 -25.83
C GLY A 336 27.39 -33.42 -24.83
N LYS A 337 28.03 -32.26 -24.99
CA LYS A 337 29.04 -31.77 -24.04
C LYS A 337 28.42 -31.56 -22.66
N THR A 338 29.19 -31.84 -21.63
CA THR A 338 28.81 -31.61 -20.25
C THR A 338 28.89 -30.12 -19.89
N ALA A 339 28.14 -29.70 -18.87
CA ALA A 339 28.22 -28.35 -18.30
C ALA A 339 29.67 -27.97 -17.91
N LYS A 340 30.42 -28.93 -17.35
CA LYS A 340 31.84 -28.76 -17.01
C LYS A 340 32.72 -28.51 -18.24
N GLU A 341 32.55 -29.28 -19.31
CA GLU A 341 33.29 -29.08 -20.57
C GLU A 341 32.97 -27.74 -21.25
N LEU A 342 31.76 -27.22 -21.01
CA LEU A 342 31.32 -25.91 -21.51
C LEU A 342 31.67 -24.75 -20.58
N GLY A 343 32.20 -25.01 -19.37
CA GLY A 343 32.50 -23.97 -18.38
C GLY A 343 31.25 -23.27 -17.82
N ILE A 344 30.10 -23.95 -17.80
CA ILE A 344 28.84 -23.41 -17.27
C ILE A 344 28.63 -23.96 -15.87
N GLU A 345 28.92 -23.16 -14.85
CA GLU A 345 28.74 -23.54 -13.45
C GLU A 345 27.43 -22.98 -12.87
N ILE A 346 27.14 -21.71 -13.16
CA ILE A 346 26.00 -21.01 -12.56
C ILE A 346 25.05 -20.58 -13.67
N VAL A 347 23.76 -20.79 -13.42
CA VAL A 347 22.67 -20.20 -14.20
C VAL A 347 21.71 -19.46 -13.27
N ALA A 348 20.99 -18.48 -13.81
CA ALA A 348 20.10 -17.62 -13.03
C ALA A 348 18.72 -17.48 -13.68
N HIS A 349 17.69 -17.41 -12.86
CA HIS A 349 16.30 -17.16 -13.24
C HIS A 349 15.79 -15.90 -12.53
N GLU A 350 14.82 -15.19 -13.11
CA GLU A 350 14.16 -14.06 -12.44
C GLU A 350 12.69 -14.33 -12.17
N THR A 351 12.24 -13.94 -10.99
CA THR A 351 10.83 -13.97 -10.63
C THR A 351 10.28 -12.55 -10.49
N LYS A 352 9.00 -12.36 -10.86
CA LYS A 352 8.35 -11.04 -10.80
C LYS A 352 8.05 -10.56 -9.37
N ASN A 353 7.98 -11.47 -8.41
CA ASN A 353 7.61 -11.14 -7.04
C ASN A 353 8.22 -12.11 -6.03
N PHE A 354 8.20 -11.68 -4.78
CA PHE A 354 8.85 -12.39 -3.68
C PHE A 354 8.20 -13.73 -3.33
N LEU A 355 6.89 -13.89 -3.54
CA LEU A 355 6.22 -15.17 -3.31
C LEU A 355 6.70 -16.24 -4.28
N ALA A 356 6.88 -15.89 -5.56
CA ALA A 356 7.46 -16.78 -6.55
C ALA A 356 8.92 -17.12 -6.21
N TYR A 357 9.71 -16.12 -5.77
CA TYR A 357 11.07 -16.32 -5.27
C TYR A 357 11.13 -17.32 -4.11
N GLU A 358 10.28 -17.15 -3.08
CA GLU A 358 10.18 -18.09 -1.96
C GLU A 358 9.71 -19.46 -2.41
N SER A 359 8.76 -19.54 -3.36
CA SER A 359 8.22 -20.82 -3.83
C SER A 359 9.28 -21.68 -4.51
N ILE A 360 10.09 -21.09 -5.40
CA ILE A 360 11.15 -21.81 -6.13
C ILE A 360 12.28 -22.21 -5.19
N THR A 361 12.65 -21.33 -4.24
CA THR A 361 13.78 -21.54 -3.33
C THR A 361 13.41 -22.30 -2.05
N ARG A 362 12.19 -22.86 -1.96
CA ARG A 362 11.64 -23.34 -0.67
C ARG A 362 12.28 -24.61 -0.13
N ALA A 363 12.65 -25.55 -0.99
CA ALA A 363 13.10 -26.86 -0.53
C ALA A 363 14.38 -26.72 0.33
N HIS A 364 14.38 -27.30 1.52
CA HIS A 364 15.56 -27.31 2.40
C HIS A 364 16.72 -28.10 1.81
N THR A 365 16.42 -28.97 0.83
CA THR A 365 17.39 -29.74 0.07
C THR A 365 18.11 -28.92 -1.02
N GLY A 366 17.55 -27.76 -1.37
CA GLY A 366 17.98 -26.96 -2.52
C GLY A 366 17.41 -27.42 -3.87
N ASP A 367 16.52 -28.41 -3.88
CA ASP A 367 15.86 -28.83 -5.11
C ASP A 367 14.96 -27.70 -5.63
N PRO A 368 15.05 -27.34 -6.92
CA PRO A 368 14.28 -26.23 -7.45
C PRO A 368 12.83 -26.64 -7.65
N ASN A 369 11.93 -25.77 -7.20
CA ASN A 369 10.50 -25.99 -7.32
C ASN A 369 9.92 -25.15 -8.46
N VAL A 370 10.18 -25.58 -9.69
CA VAL A 370 9.98 -24.78 -10.91
C VAL A 370 8.92 -25.39 -11.84
N LEU A 371 8.18 -24.50 -12.50
CA LEU A 371 7.25 -24.82 -13.58
C LEU A 371 7.93 -24.48 -14.91
N ILE A 372 7.57 -25.18 -15.98
CA ILE A 372 8.14 -24.92 -17.32
C ILE A 372 7.29 -23.89 -18.09
N SER A 373 7.95 -23.15 -18.96
CA SER A 373 7.30 -22.46 -20.06
C SER A 373 6.99 -23.47 -21.16
N ARG A 374 5.86 -23.31 -21.85
CA ARG A 374 5.38 -24.20 -22.92
C ARG A 374 4.95 -23.43 -24.16
N THR A 375 5.25 -23.98 -25.34
CA THR A 375 4.73 -23.46 -26.61
C THR A 375 3.22 -23.66 -26.65
N GLY A 376 2.48 -22.56 -26.85
CA GLY A 376 1.01 -22.57 -26.81
C GLY A 376 0.39 -22.62 -25.40
N GLY A 377 1.19 -22.60 -24.33
CA GLY A 377 0.70 -22.54 -22.96
C GLY A 377 0.16 -21.16 -22.60
N PHE A 378 -0.99 -21.11 -21.92
CA PHE A 378 -1.59 -19.85 -21.49
C PHE A 378 -0.72 -19.16 -20.42
N ASN A 379 -0.23 -17.95 -20.72
CA ASN A 379 0.69 -17.19 -19.86
C ASN A 379 1.97 -17.98 -19.49
N GLU A 380 2.43 -18.83 -20.42
CA GLU A 380 3.61 -19.69 -20.30
C GLU A 380 4.47 -19.66 -21.57
N GLY A 381 4.35 -18.62 -22.39
CA GLY A 381 4.97 -18.55 -23.70
C GLY A 381 6.46 -18.94 -23.69
N ALA A 382 6.79 -19.95 -24.50
CA ALA A 382 8.14 -20.45 -24.68
C ALA A 382 8.70 -20.01 -26.04
N LEU A 383 9.76 -19.20 -26.03
CA LEU A 383 10.40 -18.67 -27.25
C LEU A 383 11.29 -19.68 -27.95
N TYR A 384 11.97 -20.54 -27.19
CA TYR A 384 12.98 -21.48 -27.66
C TYR A 384 12.60 -22.96 -27.38
N GLY A 385 11.31 -23.21 -27.20
CA GLY A 385 10.74 -24.52 -26.85
C GLY A 385 10.53 -24.73 -25.35
N ASP A 386 9.87 -25.83 -25.02
CA ASP A 386 9.42 -26.13 -23.66
C ASP A 386 10.60 -26.35 -22.70
N GLY A 387 10.51 -25.75 -21.52
CA GLY A 387 11.52 -25.92 -20.47
C GLY A 387 11.56 -24.76 -19.47
N PHE A 388 12.54 -24.79 -18.58
CA PHE A 388 12.76 -23.76 -17.58
C PHE A 388 13.87 -22.80 -18.04
N TYR A 389 13.50 -21.53 -18.22
CA TYR A 389 14.37 -20.53 -18.84
C TYR A 389 15.29 -19.90 -17.80
N THR A 390 16.59 -19.96 -18.09
CA THR A 390 17.65 -19.37 -17.27
C THR A 390 18.66 -18.63 -18.15
N ARG A 391 19.52 -17.84 -17.52
CA ARG A 391 20.64 -17.16 -18.15
C ARG A 391 21.96 -17.65 -17.54
N GLN A 392 22.99 -17.81 -18.35
CA GLN A 392 24.33 -18.16 -17.86
C GLN A 392 24.88 -17.03 -16.97
N GLY A 393 25.42 -17.40 -15.81
CA GLY A 393 26.01 -16.48 -14.84
C GLY A 393 25.08 -16.12 -13.67
N LYS A 394 25.39 -15.01 -12.99
CA LYS A 394 24.75 -14.59 -11.73
C LYS A 394 23.58 -13.63 -11.92
N LEU A 395 23.39 -13.10 -13.13
CA LEU A 395 22.34 -12.17 -13.47
C LEU A 395 21.23 -12.90 -14.18
N GLY A 396 20.00 -12.59 -13.81
CA GLY A 396 18.85 -13.15 -14.49
C GLY A 396 18.59 -12.52 -15.86
N ALA A 397 17.54 -13.01 -16.52
CA ALA A 397 17.25 -12.71 -17.91
C ALA A 397 16.58 -11.35 -18.16
N VAL A 398 15.72 -10.89 -17.25
CA VAL A 398 14.83 -9.74 -17.49
C VAL A 398 15.42 -8.44 -16.92
N GLY A 399 16.41 -8.51 -16.03
CA GLY A 399 17.05 -7.36 -15.40
C GLY A 399 16.14 -6.54 -14.49
N SER A 400 14.97 -7.08 -14.13
CA SER A 400 13.95 -6.35 -13.35
C SER A 400 13.26 -7.20 -12.28
N GLY A 401 13.53 -8.51 -12.24
CA GLY A 401 12.98 -9.42 -11.25
C GLY A 401 13.94 -9.78 -10.12
N LEU A 402 13.43 -10.59 -9.20
CA LEU A 402 14.22 -11.18 -8.12
C LEU A 402 15.01 -12.37 -8.67
N THR A 403 16.32 -12.24 -8.73
CA THR A 403 17.19 -13.29 -9.28
C THR A 403 17.31 -14.46 -8.32
N ILE A 404 17.22 -15.68 -8.85
CA ILE A 404 17.52 -16.94 -8.17
C ILE A 404 18.67 -17.58 -8.92
N ARG A 405 19.73 -17.96 -8.20
CA ARG A 405 20.89 -18.63 -8.79
C ARG A 405 20.84 -20.12 -8.54
N PHE A 406 21.32 -20.88 -9.53
CA PHE A 406 21.41 -22.32 -9.48
C PHE A 406 22.80 -22.76 -9.89
N ASN A 407 23.32 -23.76 -9.19
CA ASN A 407 24.44 -24.55 -9.68
C ASN A 407 23.92 -25.48 -10.78
N LEU A 408 24.51 -25.41 -11.96
CA LEU A 408 24.31 -26.39 -13.02
C LEU A 408 25.22 -27.59 -12.72
N HIS A 409 24.64 -28.77 -12.65
CA HIS A 409 25.36 -30.00 -12.32
C HIS A 409 26.46 -30.23 -13.35
N PRO A 410 27.73 -30.47 -12.94
CA PRO A 410 28.86 -30.51 -13.87
C PRO A 410 28.74 -31.60 -14.94
N MET A 411 28.04 -32.68 -14.64
CA MET A 411 27.77 -33.80 -15.57
C MET A 411 26.48 -33.65 -16.38
N ALA A 412 25.69 -32.60 -16.18
CA ALA A 412 24.52 -32.34 -17.03
C ALA A 412 24.99 -32.18 -18.49
N ARG A 413 24.28 -32.77 -19.45
CA ARG A 413 24.64 -32.76 -20.88
C ARG A 413 23.74 -31.88 -21.73
N GLU A 414 24.36 -31.11 -22.61
CA GLU A 414 23.68 -30.32 -23.63
C GLU A 414 22.83 -31.22 -24.55
N GLY A 415 21.62 -30.78 -24.87
CA GLY A 415 20.63 -31.49 -25.68
C GLY A 415 19.65 -32.35 -24.88
N VAL A 416 20.03 -32.80 -23.67
CA VAL A 416 19.21 -33.69 -22.83
C VAL A 416 18.84 -33.05 -21.50
N ASP A 417 19.83 -32.56 -20.75
CA ASP A 417 19.62 -31.95 -19.43
C ASP A 417 19.37 -30.45 -19.54
N PHE A 418 20.01 -29.79 -20.52
CA PHE A 418 19.83 -28.39 -20.86
C PHE A 418 20.13 -28.13 -22.35
N LYS A 419 19.78 -26.95 -22.87
CA LYS A 419 20.14 -26.47 -24.22
C LYS A 419 20.58 -25.02 -24.17
N ARG A 420 21.61 -24.66 -24.94
CA ARG A 420 21.91 -23.26 -25.27
C ARG A 420 21.02 -22.84 -26.44
N VAL A 421 20.33 -21.71 -26.32
CA VAL A 421 19.30 -21.29 -27.30
C VAL A 421 19.52 -19.89 -27.87
N ALA A 422 20.18 -19.00 -27.11
CA ALA A 422 20.70 -17.71 -27.54
C ALA A 422 22.02 -17.46 -26.79
N ASP A 423 22.71 -16.34 -27.07
CA ASP A 423 24.11 -16.11 -26.63
C ASP A 423 24.37 -16.42 -25.15
N ASP A 424 23.44 -16.10 -24.26
CA ASP A 424 23.55 -16.37 -22.81
C ASP A 424 22.33 -17.09 -22.21
N TYR A 425 21.36 -17.51 -23.02
CA TYR A 425 20.16 -18.21 -22.53
C TYR A 425 20.36 -19.72 -22.49
N ILE A 426 20.07 -20.29 -21.33
CA ILE A 426 20.10 -21.72 -21.06
C ILE A 426 18.68 -22.20 -20.76
N LEU A 427 18.17 -23.09 -21.60
CA LEU A 427 16.91 -23.79 -21.39
C LEU A 427 17.18 -25.08 -20.60
N ILE A 428 16.70 -25.15 -19.37
CA ILE A 428 16.84 -26.34 -18.52
C ILE A 428 15.69 -27.31 -18.85
N LEU A 429 16.06 -28.57 -19.10
CA LEU A 429 15.14 -29.64 -19.51
C LEU A 429 14.99 -30.73 -18.45
N ASN A 430 15.98 -30.87 -17.57
CA ASN A 430 15.98 -31.83 -16.47
C ASN A 430 16.09 -31.11 -15.12
N LYS A 431 15.14 -31.34 -14.21
CA LYS A 431 15.17 -30.77 -12.84
C LYS A 431 16.43 -31.16 -12.08
N ALA A 432 16.94 -32.37 -12.26
CA ALA A 432 18.16 -32.84 -11.60
C ALA A 432 19.41 -32.06 -12.04
N ALA A 433 19.36 -31.35 -13.18
CA ALA A 433 20.49 -30.59 -13.71
C ALA A 433 20.81 -29.35 -12.90
N ILE A 434 19.90 -28.87 -12.06
CA ILE A 434 20.07 -27.61 -11.35
C ILE A 434 19.79 -27.78 -9.85
N ARG A 435 20.55 -27.06 -9.02
CA ARG A 435 20.33 -26.96 -7.57
C ARG A 435 20.38 -25.51 -7.14
N VAL A 436 19.39 -25.07 -6.37
CA VAL A 436 19.32 -23.69 -5.85
C VAL A 436 20.56 -23.41 -5.00
N ILE A 437 21.24 -22.31 -5.30
CA ILE A 437 22.27 -21.76 -4.43
C ILE A 437 21.55 -21.08 -3.26
N PRO A 438 21.78 -21.49 -2.01
CA PRO A 438 21.15 -20.84 -0.87
C PRO A 438 21.75 -19.45 -0.72
N GLU A 439 20.95 -18.44 -0.99
CA GLU A 439 21.35 -17.05 -0.84
C GLU A 439 20.63 -16.48 0.36
N SER A 440 21.35 -16.46 1.47
CA SER A 440 20.90 -15.80 2.67
C SER A 440 22.09 -15.16 3.36
N LEU A 441 21.95 -13.88 3.67
CA LEU A 441 22.86 -13.21 4.58
C LEU A 441 22.25 -13.31 5.96
N ASN A 442 22.86 -14.13 6.82
CA ASN A 442 22.53 -14.13 8.24
C ASN A 442 23.20 -12.91 8.87
N MET A 443 22.47 -11.78 8.86
CA MET A 443 22.90 -10.53 9.47
C MET A 443 21.98 -10.20 10.64
N SER A 444 22.57 -9.85 11.77
CA SER A 444 21.89 -9.12 12.84
C SER A 444 21.49 -7.72 12.36
N PRO A 445 20.54 -7.04 13.06
CA PRO A 445 20.22 -5.65 12.76
C PRO A 445 21.45 -4.73 12.74
N ILE A 446 22.35 -4.86 13.73
CA ILE A 446 23.58 -4.07 13.77
C ILE A 446 24.46 -4.36 12.54
N GLU A 447 24.71 -5.63 12.22
CA GLU A 447 25.56 -5.98 11.06
C GLU A 447 24.97 -5.47 9.75
N TYR A 448 23.63 -5.49 9.63
CA TYR A 448 22.95 -4.89 8.49
C TYR A 448 23.20 -3.38 8.40
N PHE A 449 23.01 -2.65 9.50
CA PHE A 449 23.26 -1.21 9.51
C PHE A 449 24.74 -0.86 9.36
N GLN A 450 25.66 -1.69 9.86
CA GLN A 450 27.09 -1.56 9.60
C GLN A 450 27.44 -1.81 8.14
N TYR A 451 26.82 -2.81 7.49
CA TYR A 451 26.97 -3.07 6.07
C TYR A 451 26.57 -1.84 5.24
N LEU A 452 25.41 -1.27 5.56
CA LEU A 452 24.92 -0.03 4.98
C LEU A 452 25.84 1.18 5.27
N ALA A 453 26.31 1.34 6.50
CA ALA A 453 27.21 2.42 6.92
C ALA A 453 28.58 2.38 6.24
N GLN A 454 29.03 1.20 5.81
CA GLN A 454 30.24 1.02 4.99
C GLN A 454 30.04 1.44 3.52
N GLY A 455 28.85 1.93 3.16
CA GLY A 455 28.49 2.26 1.78
C GLY A 455 28.31 1.03 0.88
N LYS A 456 28.21 -0.17 1.46
CA LYS A 456 27.94 -1.39 0.71
C LYS A 456 26.45 -1.42 0.39
N LEU A 457 26.14 -1.65 -0.87
CA LEU A 457 24.78 -1.88 -1.34
C LEU A 457 24.60 -3.34 -1.72
N PHE A 458 23.35 -3.80 -1.70
CA PHE A 458 23.01 -5.05 -2.37
C PHE A 458 23.17 -4.85 -3.87
N PHE A 459 23.74 -5.84 -4.55
CA PHE A 459 23.77 -5.83 -6.01
C PHE A 459 22.33 -5.82 -6.55
N GLU A 460 22.07 -5.19 -7.69
CA GLU A 460 20.70 -5.10 -8.24
C GLU A 460 20.06 -6.48 -8.47
N GLY A 461 20.88 -7.49 -8.83
CA GLY A 461 20.42 -8.87 -8.92
C GLY A 461 20.08 -9.54 -7.59
N ASP A 462 20.45 -8.95 -6.44
CA ASP A 462 20.24 -9.51 -5.10
C ASP A 462 18.95 -9.04 -4.44
N GLU A 463 17.99 -8.48 -5.18
CA GLU A 463 16.74 -7.98 -4.59
C GLU A 463 15.99 -9.03 -3.77
N GLY A 464 15.98 -10.29 -4.22
CA GLY A 464 15.38 -11.40 -3.45
C GLY A 464 16.09 -11.63 -2.11
N VAL A 465 17.41 -11.51 -2.09
CA VAL A 465 18.23 -11.61 -0.87
C VAL A 465 17.97 -10.41 0.03
N ARG A 466 17.96 -9.20 -0.55
CA ARG A 466 17.64 -7.95 0.18
C ARG A 466 16.29 -8.04 0.86
N GLN A 467 15.25 -8.53 0.18
CA GLN A 467 13.91 -8.71 0.76
C GLN A 467 13.91 -9.74 1.90
N LYS A 468 14.65 -10.85 1.79
CA LYS A 468 14.82 -11.81 2.89
C LYS A 468 15.51 -11.16 4.11
N VAL A 469 16.64 -10.49 3.88
CA VAL A 469 17.40 -9.81 4.95
C VAL A 469 16.55 -8.73 5.60
N ARG A 470 15.86 -7.91 4.82
CA ARG A 470 14.94 -6.89 5.32
C ARG A 470 13.90 -7.49 6.27
N ARG A 471 13.26 -8.60 5.87
CA ARG A 471 12.27 -9.26 6.74
C ARG A 471 12.89 -9.78 8.03
N ARG A 472 14.05 -10.43 7.96
CA ARG A 472 14.79 -10.93 9.14
C ARG A 472 15.18 -9.80 10.10
N VAL A 473 15.75 -8.74 9.56
CA VAL A 473 16.13 -7.56 10.35
C VAL A 473 14.89 -6.93 10.97
N LEU A 474 13.82 -6.68 10.20
CA LEU A 474 12.55 -6.16 10.72
C LEU A 474 11.99 -6.99 11.87
N ILE A 475 12.11 -8.32 11.80
CA ILE A 475 11.69 -9.22 12.87
C ILE A 475 12.48 -8.90 14.16
N ARG A 476 13.81 -8.93 14.07
CA ARG A 476 14.71 -8.73 15.22
C ARG A 476 14.74 -7.28 15.74
N MET A 477 14.36 -6.30 14.92
CA MET A 477 14.29 -4.89 15.35
C MET A 477 13.33 -4.68 16.54
N SER A 478 12.33 -5.56 16.71
CA SER A 478 11.37 -5.48 17.82
C SER A 478 11.91 -5.95 19.17
N SER A 479 13.07 -6.59 19.18
CA SER A 479 13.68 -7.16 20.39
C SER A 479 15.09 -6.61 20.63
N LEU A 480 15.42 -5.45 20.08
CA LEU A 480 16.71 -4.81 20.32
C LEU A 480 16.87 -4.50 21.80
N THR A 481 18.09 -4.69 22.30
CA THR A 481 18.50 -4.11 23.57
C THR A 481 18.78 -2.61 23.39
N GLU A 482 18.70 -1.84 24.49
CA GLU A 482 18.99 -0.39 24.47
C GLU A 482 20.37 -0.08 23.87
N ASN A 483 21.39 -0.90 24.16
CA ASN A 483 22.73 -0.74 23.61
C ASN A 483 22.80 -1.01 22.10
N GLU A 484 22.04 -1.99 21.60
CA GLU A 484 21.97 -2.26 20.16
C GLU A 484 21.26 -1.13 19.43
N GLU A 485 20.17 -0.62 20.01
CA GLU A 485 19.45 0.55 19.52
C GLU A 485 20.34 1.79 19.47
N GLU A 486 21.05 2.12 20.55
CA GLU A 486 22.00 3.24 20.60
C GLU A 486 23.11 3.08 19.54
N THR A 487 23.60 1.86 19.34
CA THR A 487 24.60 1.55 18.31
C THR A 487 24.05 1.80 16.91
N ILE A 488 22.82 1.39 16.64
CA ILE A 488 22.14 1.63 15.36
C ILE A 488 21.93 3.12 15.14
N VAL A 489 21.47 3.87 16.15
CA VAL A 489 21.34 5.34 16.09
C VAL A 489 22.66 6.01 15.72
N LYS A 490 23.76 5.64 16.39
CA LYS A 490 25.09 6.17 16.08
C LYS A 490 25.53 5.86 14.65
N LEU A 491 25.23 4.66 14.15
CA LEU A 491 25.52 4.28 12.76
C LEU A 491 24.69 5.09 11.77
N VAL A 492 23.41 5.28 12.03
CA VAL A 492 22.51 6.13 11.24
C VAL A 492 23.06 7.55 11.19
N ASP A 493 23.31 8.17 12.33
CA ASP A 493 23.77 9.56 12.43
C ASP A 493 25.13 9.75 11.74
N LYS A 494 26.06 8.80 11.92
CA LYS A 494 27.35 8.82 11.23
C LYS A 494 27.20 8.73 9.71
N THR A 495 26.23 7.94 9.23
CA THR A 495 26.07 7.61 7.81
C THR A 495 25.22 8.64 7.06
N LEU A 496 24.17 9.16 7.69
CA LEU A 496 23.19 10.05 7.09
C LEU A 496 23.28 11.49 7.60
N GLY A 497 23.93 11.71 8.74
CA GLY A 497 24.07 13.02 9.37
C GLY A 497 24.85 14.04 8.55
N PRO A 498 24.88 15.30 9.01
CA PRO A 498 25.46 16.42 8.26
C PRO A 498 26.95 16.23 7.95
N GLU A 499 27.69 15.55 8.84
CA GLU A 499 29.13 15.28 8.69
C GLU A 499 29.44 14.05 7.81
N SER A 500 28.44 13.33 7.31
CA SER A 500 28.68 12.15 6.50
C SER A 500 29.45 12.49 5.22
N HIS A 501 30.48 11.69 4.92
CA HIS A 501 31.22 11.77 3.66
C HIS A 501 30.60 10.91 2.55
N VAL A 502 29.47 10.25 2.83
CA VAL A 502 28.77 9.41 1.85
C VAL A 502 28.13 10.31 0.78
N GLY A 503 28.42 10.00 -0.49
CA GLY A 503 27.89 10.73 -1.64
C GLY A 503 26.36 10.72 -1.66
N VAL A 504 25.77 11.82 -2.15
CA VAL A 504 24.31 12.09 -2.09
C VAL A 504 23.45 10.94 -2.61
N GLY A 505 23.80 10.34 -3.75
CA GLY A 505 23.03 9.23 -4.33
C GLY A 505 23.02 7.99 -3.45
N LEU A 506 24.18 7.62 -2.91
CA LEU A 506 24.30 6.51 -1.96
C LEU A 506 23.56 6.84 -0.65
N ARG A 507 23.65 8.09 -0.18
CA ARG A 507 22.93 8.55 1.01
C ARG A 507 21.40 8.42 0.86
N ASN A 508 20.85 8.71 -0.31
CA ASN A 508 19.41 8.54 -0.59
C ASN A 508 19.00 7.05 -0.61
N LEU A 509 19.79 6.20 -1.25
CA LEU A 509 19.53 4.75 -1.27
C LEU A 509 19.58 4.16 0.14
N LEU A 510 20.60 4.54 0.90
CA LEU A 510 20.72 4.18 2.30
C LEU A 510 19.52 4.69 3.10
N ALA A 511 19.16 5.97 2.97
CA ALA A 511 18.01 6.56 3.66
C ALA A 511 16.71 5.79 3.37
N ASN A 512 16.45 5.39 2.13
CA ASN A 512 15.29 4.57 1.79
C ASN A 512 15.33 3.20 2.48
N ASP A 513 16.49 2.54 2.50
CA ASP A 513 16.66 1.30 3.24
C ASP A 513 16.41 1.52 4.74
N PHE A 514 17.04 2.52 5.35
CA PHE A 514 16.86 2.89 6.76
C PHE A 514 15.40 3.22 7.11
N LEU A 515 14.69 3.99 6.27
CA LEU A 515 13.30 4.39 6.49
C LEU A 515 12.31 3.23 6.43
N LEU A 516 12.57 2.21 5.60
CA LEU A 516 11.76 1.00 5.57
C LEU A 516 11.80 0.25 6.92
N PHE A 517 12.88 0.39 7.69
CA PHE A 517 13.03 -0.24 9.01
C PHE A 517 12.46 0.57 10.16
N ALA A 518 11.87 1.72 9.88
CA ALA A 518 11.66 2.69 10.93
C ALA A 518 10.19 2.82 11.32
N ASP A 519 9.32 1.84 11.04
CA ASP A 519 7.87 1.93 11.28
C ASP A 519 7.47 2.80 12.52
N PRO A 520 6.82 3.95 12.31
CA PRO A 520 6.68 5.03 13.29
C PRO A 520 5.90 4.64 14.56
N LYS A 521 5.21 3.49 14.55
CA LYS A 521 4.56 2.94 15.75
C LYS A 521 5.48 2.07 16.63
N LYS A 522 6.71 1.75 16.21
CA LYS A 522 7.37 0.49 16.62
C LYS A 522 8.82 0.57 17.10
N HIS A 523 9.50 1.68 16.90
CA HIS A 523 10.88 1.88 17.39
C HIS A 523 10.90 2.85 18.56
N SER A 524 11.99 2.91 19.34
CA SER A 524 12.12 4.02 20.28
C SER A 524 12.06 5.33 19.52
N ASP A 525 11.60 6.36 20.20
CA ASP A 525 11.55 7.70 19.62
C ASP A 525 12.94 8.22 19.24
N GLN A 526 14.02 7.61 19.76
CA GLN A 526 15.40 7.94 19.41
C GLN A 526 15.78 7.51 18.00
N ILE A 527 15.49 6.26 17.58
CA ILE A 527 15.75 5.81 16.19
C ILE A 527 14.92 6.65 15.21
N LYS A 528 13.65 6.90 15.55
CA LYS A 528 12.76 7.72 14.72
C LYS A 528 13.29 9.13 14.57
N LEU A 529 13.68 9.77 15.67
CA LEU A 529 14.18 11.14 15.68
C LEU A 529 15.51 11.24 14.93
N ALA A 530 16.43 10.30 15.14
CA ALA A 530 17.70 10.24 14.41
C ALA A 530 17.48 10.10 12.90
N LEU A 531 16.55 9.22 12.48
CA LEU A 531 16.20 9.05 11.07
C LEU A 531 15.47 10.27 10.49
N ALA A 532 14.49 10.82 11.20
CA ALA A 532 13.76 12.00 10.77
C ALA A 532 14.70 13.21 10.62
N ASN A 533 15.58 13.44 11.60
CA ASN A 533 16.58 14.51 11.55
C ASN A 533 17.58 14.29 10.42
N SER A 534 18.13 13.08 10.32
CA SER A 534 19.09 12.74 9.28
C SER A 534 18.49 12.90 7.89
N VAL A 535 17.31 12.34 7.65
CA VAL A 535 16.65 12.41 6.35
C VAL A 535 16.15 13.82 6.04
N GLY A 536 15.62 14.54 7.03
CA GLY A 536 15.29 15.96 6.89
C GLY A 536 16.50 16.79 6.46
N ASN A 537 17.68 16.52 7.03
CA ASN A 537 18.94 17.15 6.64
C ASN A 537 19.38 16.74 5.23
N VAL A 538 19.21 15.47 4.82
CA VAL A 538 19.49 15.03 3.43
C VAL A 538 18.60 15.75 2.43
N VAL A 539 17.30 15.84 2.71
CA VAL A 539 16.32 16.55 1.89
C VAL A 539 16.68 18.04 1.77
N LEU A 540 16.95 18.69 2.90
CA LEU A 540 17.26 20.12 2.95
C LEU A 540 18.58 20.45 2.25
N SER A 541 19.63 19.67 2.50
CA SER A 541 20.97 19.89 1.88
C SER A 541 20.98 19.65 0.38
N ASN A 542 20.07 18.82 -0.15
CA ASN A 542 20.02 18.46 -1.57
C ASN A 542 18.84 19.05 -2.34
N TRP A 543 18.01 19.89 -1.71
CA TRP A 543 16.83 20.50 -2.32
C TRP A 543 17.12 21.11 -3.70
N ASN A 544 18.20 21.90 -3.82
CA ASN A 544 18.60 22.56 -5.06
C ASN A 544 19.05 21.60 -6.18
N ARG A 545 19.44 20.36 -5.86
CA ARG A 545 19.80 19.29 -6.82
C ARG A 545 18.61 18.41 -7.16
N LEU A 546 17.78 18.08 -6.17
CA LEU A 546 16.63 17.18 -6.32
C LEU A 546 15.49 17.81 -7.15
N ARG A 547 15.40 19.16 -7.20
CA ARG A 547 14.40 19.90 -7.98
C ARG A 547 14.38 19.62 -9.49
N ASN A 548 15.45 19.06 -10.06
CA ASN A 548 15.56 18.80 -11.50
C ASN A 548 15.20 17.37 -11.92
N TYR A 549 14.89 16.47 -10.98
CA TYR A 549 14.63 15.05 -11.28
C TYR A 549 13.20 14.64 -10.88
N SER A 550 12.41 14.20 -11.86
CA SER A 550 11.06 13.65 -11.62
C SER A 550 11.06 12.41 -10.72
N PHE A 551 12.15 11.63 -10.74
CA PHE A 551 12.36 10.47 -9.88
C PHE A 551 12.67 10.87 -8.41
N ALA A 552 13.40 11.96 -8.20
CA ALA A 552 13.72 12.47 -6.86
C ALA A 552 12.47 12.94 -6.12
N GLN A 553 11.48 13.49 -6.83
CA GLN A 553 10.18 13.84 -6.26
C GLN A 553 9.45 12.61 -5.69
N TRP A 554 9.65 11.42 -6.26
CA TRP A 554 9.06 10.16 -5.80
C TRP A 554 9.73 9.62 -4.53
N GLU A 555 11.06 9.65 -4.46
CA GLU A 555 11.80 9.26 -3.24
C GLU A 555 11.55 10.24 -2.09
N LEU A 556 11.49 11.55 -2.39
CA LEU A 556 11.14 12.58 -1.42
C LEU A 556 9.73 12.35 -0.83
N LEU A 557 8.74 12.01 -1.67
CA LEU A 557 7.39 11.70 -1.22
C LEU A 557 7.33 10.41 -0.36
N SER A 558 8.27 9.48 -0.56
CA SER A 558 8.39 8.23 0.20
C SER A 558 8.98 8.47 1.59
N VAL A 559 10.07 9.25 1.62
CA VAL A 559 10.72 9.79 2.82
C VAL A 559 9.73 10.55 3.69
N LEU A 560 8.89 11.36 3.07
CA LEU A 560 8.03 12.28 3.79
C LEU A 560 6.72 11.65 4.23
N ARG A 561 6.26 10.61 3.51
CA ARG A 561 5.16 9.72 3.95
C ARG A 561 5.46 9.13 5.32
N TYR A 562 6.74 8.96 5.61
CA TYR A 562 7.24 8.37 6.82
C TYR A 562 7.36 9.40 7.96
N VAL A 563 7.75 10.65 7.66
CA VAL A 563 7.82 11.78 8.61
C VAL A 563 6.44 12.22 9.12
N THR A 564 5.30 11.73 8.62
CA THR A 564 3.96 12.21 9.03
C THR A 564 3.06 11.20 9.75
N TYR A 565 3.60 10.05 10.14
CA TYR A 565 2.88 9.13 11.03
C TYR A 565 3.10 9.54 12.49
N GLY A 566 2.18 10.33 13.03
CA GLY A 566 2.21 10.84 14.41
C GLY A 566 1.99 12.36 14.45
N SER A 567 1.38 12.88 15.51
CA SER A 567 1.13 14.32 15.68
C SER A 567 2.42 15.14 15.81
N GLU A 568 3.44 14.60 16.49
CA GLU A 568 4.76 15.23 16.66
C GLU A 568 5.51 15.39 15.31
N ASN A 569 5.20 14.49 14.40
CA ASN A 569 5.76 14.35 13.07
C ASN A 569 5.15 15.38 12.07
N ILE A 570 3.92 15.84 12.35
CA ILE A 570 3.30 16.98 11.65
C ILE A 570 4.08 18.27 11.93
N GLU A 571 4.58 18.49 13.16
CA GLU A 571 5.36 19.70 13.48
C GLU A 571 6.69 19.74 12.72
N ALA A 572 7.38 18.60 12.59
CA ALA A 572 8.59 18.52 11.77
C ALA A 572 8.30 18.81 10.29
N PHE A 573 7.20 18.29 9.74
CA PHE A 573 6.79 18.60 8.37
C PHE A 573 6.36 20.06 8.19
N LYS A 574 5.68 20.66 9.18
CA LYS A 574 5.37 22.09 9.22
C LYS A 574 6.65 22.92 9.18
N GLU A 575 7.62 22.59 10.01
CA GLU A 575 8.89 23.31 10.06
C GLU A 575 9.65 23.19 8.73
N LEU A 576 9.64 22.00 8.11
CA LEU A 576 10.20 21.78 6.78
C LEU A 576 9.52 22.67 5.73
N LEU A 577 8.18 22.73 5.72
CA LEU A 577 7.43 23.60 4.82
C LEU A 577 7.74 25.07 5.07
N VAL A 578 7.77 25.51 6.33
CA VAL A 578 8.12 26.89 6.70
C VAL A 578 9.52 27.25 6.20
N ARG A 579 10.50 26.36 6.37
CA ARG A 579 11.86 26.55 5.84
C ARG A 579 11.90 26.54 4.31
N ALA A 580 11.16 25.64 3.65
CA ALA A 580 11.10 25.56 2.20
C ALA A 580 10.48 26.82 1.59
N PHE A 581 9.32 27.26 2.09
CA PHE A 581 8.71 28.54 1.69
C PHE A 581 9.59 29.74 2.07
N GLY A 582 10.24 29.68 3.23
CA GLY A 582 11.24 30.64 3.69
C GLY A 582 12.48 30.73 2.79
N GLY A 583 12.81 29.66 2.05
CA GLY A 583 13.94 29.57 1.13
C GLY A 583 13.60 29.86 -0.33
N ALA A 584 12.31 29.92 -0.69
CA ALA A 584 11.89 30.20 -2.07
C ALA A 584 12.37 31.58 -2.53
N LYS A 585 13.09 31.61 -3.66
CA LYS A 585 13.65 32.84 -4.27
C LYS A 585 12.87 33.30 -5.48
N THR A 586 11.94 32.48 -5.98
CA THR A 586 11.11 32.79 -7.15
C THR A 586 9.66 32.33 -6.92
N ALA A 587 8.71 32.94 -7.63
CA ALA A 587 7.32 32.49 -7.68
C ALA A 587 7.18 31.01 -8.06
N LYS A 588 7.95 30.60 -9.07
CA LYS A 588 7.91 29.24 -9.58
C LYS A 588 8.28 28.22 -8.49
N GLU A 589 9.34 28.49 -7.74
CA GLU A 589 9.74 27.64 -6.60
C GLU A 589 8.63 27.58 -5.54
N PHE A 590 7.97 28.70 -5.26
CA PHE A 590 6.86 28.74 -4.31
C PHE A 590 5.66 27.90 -4.75
N VAL A 591 5.28 28.00 -6.04
CA VAL A 591 4.18 27.22 -6.62
C VAL A 591 4.54 25.73 -6.64
N GLU A 592 5.79 25.37 -6.95
CA GLU A 592 6.25 23.98 -6.90
C GLU A 592 6.19 23.40 -5.47
N ILE A 593 6.61 24.16 -4.45
CA ILE A 593 6.50 23.76 -3.03
C ILE A 593 5.02 23.58 -2.64
N THR A 594 4.14 24.47 -3.11
CA THR A 594 2.69 24.42 -2.85
C THR A 594 2.07 23.17 -3.49
N ASN A 595 2.35 22.92 -4.76
CA ASN A 595 1.88 21.75 -5.51
C ASN A 595 2.36 20.46 -4.86
N TRP A 596 3.60 20.46 -4.37
CA TRP A 596 4.17 19.32 -3.67
C TRP A 596 3.47 19.05 -2.33
N ALA A 597 3.24 20.09 -1.51
CA ALA A 597 2.50 19.96 -0.24
C ALA A 597 1.08 19.42 -0.46
N ILE A 598 0.45 19.82 -1.56
CA ILE A 598 -0.88 19.38 -1.99
C ILE A 598 -0.87 17.93 -2.51
N CYS A 599 0.07 17.56 -3.37
CA CYS A 599 0.21 16.17 -3.84
C CYS A 599 0.50 15.21 -2.69
N PHE A 600 1.32 15.66 -1.74
CA PHE A 600 1.60 14.93 -0.52
C PHE A 600 0.32 14.67 0.29
N ARG A 601 -0.50 15.71 0.48
CA ARG A 601 -1.83 15.60 1.11
C ARG A 601 -2.72 14.54 0.44
N GLU A 602 -2.89 14.59 -0.89
CA GLU A 602 -3.77 13.64 -1.60
C GLU A 602 -3.32 12.19 -1.44
N ARG A 603 -2.01 11.95 -1.43
CA ARG A 603 -1.45 10.61 -1.21
C ARG A 603 -1.61 10.10 0.22
N MET A 604 -1.78 10.99 1.21
CA MET A 604 -2.12 10.62 2.59
C MET A 604 -3.62 10.28 2.73
N TYR A 605 -4.49 10.86 1.91
CA TYR A 605 -5.94 10.59 1.93
C TYR A 605 -6.30 9.12 1.64
N GLY A 606 -5.47 8.42 0.86
CA GLY A 606 -5.63 6.98 0.57
C GLY A 606 -5.43 6.06 1.78
N LEU A 607 -4.90 6.57 2.89
CA LEU A 607 -4.66 5.82 4.13
C LEU A 607 -5.81 6.10 5.13
N GLN A 608 -6.93 5.41 4.96
CA GLN A 608 -8.25 5.71 5.57
C GLN A 608 -8.30 5.76 7.12
N SER A 609 -7.25 5.38 7.84
CA SER A 609 -7.31 5.17 9.29
C SER A 609 -7.09 6.43 10.17
N GLN A 610 -6.84 7.63 9.62
CA GLN A 610 -6.48 8.81 10.43
C GLN A 610 -7.10 10.14 9.96
N ARG A 611 -8.43 10.28 10.07
CA ARG A 611 -9.16 11.51 9.70
C ARG A 611 -8.71 12.76 10.46
N THR A 612 -8.31 12.65 11.73
CA THR A 612 -7.94 13.81 12.58
C THR A 612 -6.58 14.40 12.20
N VAL A 613 -5.56 13.55 12.06
CA VAL A 613 -4.20 13.91 11.60
C VAL A 613 -4.26 14.58 10.23
N TYR A 614 -5.11 14.06 9.34
CA TYR A 614 -5.35 14.64 8.02
C TYR A 614 -5.95 16.06 8.09
N HIS A 615 -6.89 16.29 9.00
CA HIS A 615 -7.51 17.61 9.15
C HIS A 615 -6.53 18.65 9.69
N GLU A 616 -5.73 18.29 10.70
CA GLU A 616 -4.69 19.17 11.25
C GLU A 616 -3.62 19.50 10.20
N LEU A 617 -3.17 18.51 9.43
CA LEU A 617 -2.21 18.72 8.34
C LEU A 617 -2.76 19.70 7.29
N ASN A 618 -4.05 19.59 6.94
CA ASN A 618 -4.69 20.51 5.99
C ASN A 618 -4.71 21.95 6.48
N LEU A 619 -5.12 22.16 7.73
CA LEU A 619 -5.15 23.49 8.32
C LEU A 619 -3.75 24.09 8.40
N SER A 620 -2.75 23.25 8.61
CA SER A 620 -1.36 23.66 8.77
C SER A 620 -0.69 24.02 7.44
N ILE A 621 -0.86 23.20 6.40
CA ILE A 621 -0.40 23.53 5.04
C ILE A 621 -1.06 24.83 4.59
N LEU A 622 -2.37 24.96 4.84
CA LEU A 622 -3.13 26.15 4.50
C LEU A 622 -2.60 27.39 5.23
N ASP A 623 -2.39 27.32 6.53
CA ASP A 623 -1.85 28.41 7.35
C ASP A 623 -0.43 28.82 6.91
N ILE A 624 0.43 27.84 6.59
CA ILE A 624 1.78 28.12 6.08
C ILE A 624 1.73 28.81 4.71
N VAL A 625 0.89 28.31 3.79
CA VAL A 625 0.70 28.96 2.48
C VAL A 625 0.20 30.39 2.69
N ILE A 626 -0.83 30.58 3.52
CA ILE A 626 -1.42 31.89 3.84
C ILE A 626 -0.38 32.87 4.37
N ARG A 627 0.41 32.46 5.38
CA ARG A 627 1.44 33.32 5.99
C ARG A 627 2.53 33.77 5.02
N ASN A 628 2.71 33.03 3.93
CA ASN A 628 3.72 33.35 2.93
C ASN A 628 3.14 33.94 1.64
N LEU A 629 1.83 34.22 1.57
CA LEU A 629 1.19 34.81 0.39
C LEU A 629 1.73 36.20 0.04
N ASP A 630 1.98 37.05 1.05
CA ASP A 630 2.52 38.39 0.81
C ASP A 630 3.90 38.31 0.14
N ARG A 631 4.75 37.39 0.62
CA ARG A 631 6.06 37.11 0.02
C ARG A 631 5.94 36.53 -1.40
N LEU A 632 4.96 35.67 -1.65
CA LEU A 632 4.69 35.12 -2.97
C LEU A 632 4.36 36.24 -3.98
N VAL A 633 3.56 37.23 -3.56
CA VAL A 633 3.24 38.40 -4.37
C VAL A 633 4.48 39.27 -4.61
N GLU A 634 5.32 39.46 -3.60
CA GLU A 634 6.59 40.20 -3.74
C GLU A 634 7.59 39.52 -4.68
N LEU A 635 7.68 38.19 -4.64
CA LEU A 635 8.57 37.40 -5.50
C LEU A 635 8.12 37.37 -6.97
N ASN A 636 6.89 37.81 -7.27
CA ASN A 636 6.36 37.87 -8.63
C ASN A 636 5.37 39.03 -8.80
N PRO A 637 5.85 40.27 -8.97
CA PRO A 637 4.95 41.40 -9.21
C PRO A 637 4.20 41.31 -10.56
N SER A 638 4.67 40.44 -11.47
CA SER A 638 4.19 40.26 -12.85
C SER A 638 3.59 38.88 -13.11
N TRP A 639 2.66 38.44 -12.26
CA TRP A 639 1.90 37.19 -12.46
C TRP A 639 1.31 37.10 -13.86
N LYS A 640 1.68 36.04 -14.59
CA LYS A 640 0.97 35.64 -15.81
C LYS A 640 -0.29 34.87 -15.45
N GLN A 641 -1.29 34.91 -16.33
CA GLN A 641 -2.54 34.18 -16.14
C GLN A 641 -2.32 32.68 -15.88
N ASP A 642 -1.39 32.04 -16.61
CA ASP A 642 -1.11 30.61 -16.46
C ASP A 642 -0.48 30.26 -15.10
N GLU A 643 0.31 31.17 -14.52
CA GLU A 643 0.93 30.97 -13.20
C GLU A 643 -0.10 31.10 -12.08
N MET A 644 -1.04 32.04 -12.21
CA MET A 644 -2.18 32.14 -11.28
C MET A 644 -3.12 30.96 -11.42
N ASN A 645 -3.45 30.56 -12.65
CA ASN A 645 -4.28 29.39 -12.89
C ASN A 645 -3.64 28.15 -12.26
N LEU A 646 -2.33 27.94 -12.44
CA LEU A 646 -1.61 26.82 -11.83
C LEU A 646 -1.66 26.86 -10.30
N PHE A 647 -1.42 28.03 -9.68
CA PHE A 647 -1.49 28.18 -8.22
C PHE A 647 -2.89 27.87 -7.68
N PHE A 648 -3.92 28.41 -8.33
CA PHE A 648 -5.31 28.25 -7.91
C PHE A 648 -5.91 26.88 -8.26
N ASP A 649 -5.51 26.26 -9.38
CA ASP A 649 -5.91 24.91 -9.74
C ASP A 649 -5.37 23.90 -8.73
N SER A 650 -4.15 24.11 -8.24
CA SER A 650 -3.63 23.34 -7.12
C SER A 650 -4.46 23.56 -5.85
N ALA A 651 -4.86 24.79 -5.55
CA ALA A 651 -5.75 25.11 -4.43
C ALA A 651 -7.16 24.47 -4.55
N LYS A 652 -7.66 24.20 -5.77
CA LYS A 652 -8.95 23.49 -5.97
C LYS A 652 -8.96 22.11 -5.31
N SER A 653 -7.82 21.46 -5.18
CA SER A 653 -7.78 20.14 -4.55
C SER A 653 -8.06 20.17 -3.02
N LEU A 654 -8.04 21.34 -2.37
CA LEU A 654 -8.33 21.48 -0.93
C LEU A 654 -9.82 21.26 -0.62
N THR A 655 -10.13 20.83 0.62
CA THR A 655 -11.53 20.72 1.09
C THR A 655 -12.26 22.05 0.96
N GLU A 656 -13.57 22.02 0.73
CA GLU A 656 -14.42 23.20 0.47
C GLU A 656 -14.25 24.32 1.51
N TYR A 657 -14.20 23.98 2.81
CA TYR A 657 -13.91 24.92 3.90
C TYR A 657 -12.52 25.57 3.79
N SER A 658 -11.48 24.78 3.53
CA SER A 658 -10.10 25.26 3.34
C SER A 658 -9.96 26.13 2.10
N ARG A 659 -10.73 25.83 1.04
CA ARG A 659 -10.73 26.59 -0.21
C ARG A 659 -11.32 28.00 0.01
N SER A 660 -12.44 28.11 0.72
CA SER A 660 -13.06 29.41 1.04
C SER A 660 -12.10 30.32 1.83
N LYS A 661 -11.48 29.78 2.90
CA LYS A 661 -10.50 30.50 3.71
C LYS A 661 -9.23 30.89 2.93
N LEU A 662 -8.72 29.99 2.08
CA LEU A 662 -7.56 30.31 1.22
C LEU A 662 -7.89 31.44 0.26
N ASN A 663 -9.05 31.38 -0.41
CA ASN A 663 -9.48 32.41 -1.35
C ASN A 663 -9.59 33.78 -0.67
N GLU A 664 -10.16 33.84 0.53
CA GLU A 664 -10.25 35.07 1.32
C GLU A 664 -8.86 35.67 1.61
N GLU A 665 -7.92 34.84 2.09
CA GLU A 665 -6.58 35.32 2.46
C GLU A 665 -5.71 35.66 1.24
N VAL A 666 -5.89 34.97 0.11
CA VAL A 666 -5.28 35.34 -1.17
C VAL A 666 -5.78 36.69 -1.64
N VAL A 667 -7.10 36.94 -1.55
CA VAL A 667 -7.67 38.26 -1.87
C VAL A 667 -7.08 39.33 -0.97
N LYS A 668 -7.00 39.10 0.34
CA LYS A 668 -6.39 40.06 1.27
C LYS A 668 -4.91 40.30 0.97
N ALA A 669 -4.12 39.27 0.68
CA ALA A 669 -2.71 39.42 0.36
C ALA A 669 -2.48 40.20 -0.96
N PHE A 670 -3.27 39.92 -1.99
CA PHE A 670 -3.23 40.69 -3.24
C PHE A 670 -3.62 42.15 -3.02
N LEU A 671 -4.67 42.41 -2.22
CA LEU A 671 -5.09 43.76 -1.86
C LEU A 671 -4.01 44.54 -1.11
N ARG A 672 -3.36 43.89 -0.12
CA ARG A 672 -2.26 44.47 0.67
C ARG A 672 -1.03 44.83 -0.18
N ASN A 673 -0.82 44.16 -1.31
CA ASN A 673 0.32 44.37 -2.20
C ASN A 673 -0.09 44.97 -3.56
N THR A 674 -1.25 45.63 -3.63
CA THR A 674 -1.78 46.22 -4.88
C THR A 674 -0.83 47.21 -5.54
N ASP A 675 -0.03 47.92 -4.75
CA ASP A 675 1.02 48.86 -5.17
C ASP A 675 2.22 48.18 -5.83
N LYS A 676 2.44 46.88 -5.55
CA LYS A 676 3.53 46.07 -6.10
C LYS A 676 3.11 45.27 -7.33
N LEU A 677 1.81 45.16 -7.62
CA LEU A 677 1.27 44.35 -8.71
C LEU A 677 1.23 45.12 -10.03
N THR A 678 1.58 44.45 -11.12
CA THR A 678 1.35 45.00 -12.46
C THR A 678 -0.15 45.02 -12.81
N ILE A 679 -0.54 45.91 -13.73
CA ILE A 679 -1.91 45.98 -14.27
C ILE A 679 -2.35 44.63 -14.87
N GLU A 680 -1.42 43.89 -15.49
CA GLU A 680 -1.71 42.59 -16.08
C GLU A 680 -1.99 41.51 -15.01
N SER A 681 -1.28 41.56 -13.88
CA SER A 681 -1.55 40.72 -12.71
C SER A 681 -2.89 41.05 -12.06
N LEU A 682 -3.23 42.33 -11.93
CA LEU A 682 -4.53 42.77 -11.42
C LEU A 682 -5.69 42.30 -12.32
N ARG A 683 -5.52 42.39 -13.65
CA ARG A 683 -6.51 41.88 -14.62
C ARG A 683 -6.68 40.37 -14.51
N SER A 684 -5.56 39.65 -14.45
CA SER A 684 -5.57 38.19 -14.40
C SER A 684 -6.17 37.67 -13.07
N PHE A 685 -5.92 38.39 -11.96
CA PHE A 685 -6.49 38.10 -10.64
C PHE A 685 -8.00 38.36 -10.63
N ASN A 686 -8.43 39.50 -11.19
CA ASN A 686 -9.85 39.85 -11.30
C ASN A 686 -10.62 38.81 -12.13
N LYS A 687 -10.04 38.35 -13.25
CA LYS A 687 -10.63 37.30 -14.08
C LYS A 687 -10.83 36.00 -13.29
N TYR A 688 -9.80 35.54 -12.57
CA TYR A 688 -9.90 34.35 -11.73
C TYR A 688 -10.93 34.53 -10.59
N TYR A 689 -10.90 35.66 -9.89
CA TYR A 689 -11.82 35.95 -8.79
C TYR A 689 -13.28 35.83 -9.26
N VAL A 690 -13.60 36.41 -10.42
CA VAL A 690 -14.92 36.29 -11.05
C VAL A 690 -15.26 34.85 -11.44
N GLU A 691 -14.33 34.10 -12.03
CA GLU A 691 -14.54 32.69 -12.37
C GLU A 691 -14.74 31.79 -11.12
N SER A 692 -14.02 32.06 -10.03
CA SER A 692 -14.14 31.32 -8.77
C SER A 692 -15.48 31.59 -8.06
N LEU A 693 -16.03 32.81 -8.18
CA LEU A 693 -17.38 33.15 -7.73
C LEU A 693 -18.48 32.42 -8.52
N LYS A 694 -18.20 31.93 -9.75
CA LYS A 694 -19.13 31.07 -10.49
C LYS A 694 -19.23 29.65 -9.90
N LEU A 695 -18.19 29.20 -9.18
CA LEU A 695 -18.04 27.81 -8.74
C LEU A 695 -18.38 27.58 -7.25
N ASP A 696 -18.54 28.63 -6.45
CA ASP A 696 -18.83 28.55 -5.01
C ASP A 696 -19.96 29.52 -4.59
N PRO A 697 -21.21 29.03 -4.45
CA PRO A 697 -22.34 29.83 -3.97
C PRO A 697 -22.16 30.33 -2.52
N GLY A 698 -21.31 29.69 -1.72
CA GLY A 698 -21.04 30.05 -0.32
C GLY A 698 -20.25 31.35 -0.19
N LEU A 699 -19.32 31.62 -1.12
CA LEU A 699 -18.65 32.92 -1.24
C LEU A 699 -19.67 34.03 -1.58
N THR A 700 -20.69 33.73 -2.38
CA THR A 700 -21.78 34.66 -2.70
C THR A 700 -22.68 34.93 -1.48
N VAL A 701 -22.94 33.93 -0.63
CA VAL A 701 -23.72 34.08 0.62
C VAL A 701 -22.94 34.86 1.69
N MET A 702 -21.61 34.73 1.74
CA MET A 702 -20.77 35.51 2.67
C MET A 702 -20.70 37.00 2.24
N VAL A 703 -20.71 37.28 0.93
CA VAL A 703 -20.83 38.64 0.38
C VAL A 703 -22.27 39.18 0.50
N GLY A 704 -23.29 38.32 0.40
CA GLY A 704 -24.70 38.69 0.60
C GLY A 704 -25.09 38.88 2.08
N GLY A 705 -24.42 38.18 3.00
CA GLY A 705 -24.60 38.31 4.45
C GLY A 705 -24.00 39.59 5.04
N LEU A 706 -23.15 40.29 4.28
CA LEU A 706 -22.58 41.60 4.62
C LEU A 706 -23.48 42.78 4.22
N VAL A 707 -24.76 42.56 3.87
CA VAL A 707 -25.68 43.62 3.36
C VAL A 707 -26.92 43.89 4.24
N GLN A 708 -27.12 43.23 5.39
CA GLN A 708 -28.30 43.50 6.23
C GLN A 708 -27.99 43.64 7.72
N ARG A 709 -28.01 44.89 8.25
CA ARG A 709 -28.93 45.35 9.33
C ARG A 709 -28.55 46.74 9.87
N SER A 710 -29.57 47.56 10.09
CA SER A 710 -29.49 48.90 10.68
C SER A 710 -29.55 48.85 12.21
N ARG A 711 -28.42 49.22 12.85
CA ARG A 711 -28.19 49.81 14.21
C ARG A 711 -28.42 48.96 15.49
N PRO A 712 -27.70 49.24 16.61
CA PRO A 712 -26.25 49.45 16.73
C PRO A 712 -25.64 48.69 17.94
N GLN A 713 -24.44 48.10 17.78
CA GLN A 713 -23.24 48.37 18.59
C GLN A 713 -22.14 47.33 18.28
N GLN A 714 -20.99 47.85 17.85
CA GLN A 714 -19.66 47.22 17.76
C GLN A 714 -19.45 46.11 16.71
N LEU A 715 -18.88 46.51 15.55
CA LEU A 715 -17.69 45.92 14.89
C LEU A 715 -17.63 46.45 13.43
N PHE A 716 -16.82 47.49 13.21
CA PHE A 716 -16.48 48.02 11.89
C PHE A 716 -15.23 47.29 11.35
N SER A 717 -15.29 46.71 10.13
CA SER A 717 -14.11 46.48 9.26
C SER A 717 -14.44 45.89 7.88
N GLY A 718 -15.66 45.36 7.62
CA GLY A 718 -16.00 44.71 6.35
C GLY A 718 -16.35 45.62 5.16
N TYR A 719 -16.67 46.90 5.40
CA TYR A 719 -17.16 47.82 4.34
C TYR A 719 -16.08 48.66 3.66
N GLU A 720 -14.89 48.82 4.26
CA GLU A 720 -13.79 49.60 3.66
C GLU A 720 -13.17 48.88 2.46
N ILE A 721 -13.09 47.54 2.50
CA ILE A 721 -12.43 46.72 1.48
C ILE A 721 -13.15 46.80 0.11
N GLN A 722 -14.49 46.84 0.10
CA GLN A 722 -15.27 46.96 -1.14
C GLN A 722 -15.22 48.38 -1.71
N GLY A 723 -15.23 49.41 -0.84
CA GLY A 723 -15.11 50.80 -1.23
C GLY A 723 -13.75 51.13 -1.83
N GLU A 724 -12.66 50.63 -1.24
CA GLU A 724 -11.30 50.80 -1.76
C GLU A 724 -11.06 50.05 -3.07
N LEU A 725 -11.54 48.82 -3.21
CA LEU A 725 -11.36 48.05 -4.45
C LEU A 725 -12.12 48.71 -5.61
N LEU A 726 -13.38 49.13 -5.39
CA LEU A 726 -14.17 49.81 -6.43
C LEU A 726 -13.63 51.20 -6.74
N ALA A 727 -13.10 51.94 -5.75
CA ALA A 727 -12.43 53.22 -5.98
C ALA A 727 -11.15 53.05 -6.81
N LYS A 728 -10.29 52.09 -6.45
CA LYS A 728 -9.04 51.81 -7.18
C LYS A 728 -9.27 51.24 -8.59
N VAL A 729 -10.25 50.36 -8.78
CA VAL A 729 -10.65 49.84 -10.11
C VAL A 729 -11.26 50.94 -10.99
N SER A 730 -11.98 51.88 -10.38
CA SER A 730 -12.50 53.09 -11.06
C SER A 730 -11.37 54.05 -11.45
N ASP A 731 -10.38 54.28 -10.58
CA ASP A 731 -9.22 55.12 -10.88
C ASP A 731 -8.35 54.56 -12.03
N LEU A 732 -8.39 53.24 -12.24
CA LEU A 732 -7.69 52.53 -13.32
C LEU A 732 -8.47 52.47 -14.64
N GLY A 733 -9.66 53.08 -14.73
CA GLY A 733 -10.46 53.15 -15.96
C GLY A 733 -11.22 51.88 -16.34
N LEU A 734 -11.30 50.89 -15.44
CA LEU A 734 -11.90 49.56 -15.68
C LEU A 734 -13.36 49.44 -15.21
N PHE A 735 -14.02 50.57 -14.92
CA PHE A 735 -15.36 50.61 -14.32
C PHE A 735 -16.45 50.04 -15.25
N ALA A 736 -16.37 50.32 -16.56
CA ALA A 736 -17.34 49.84 -17.53
C ALA A 736 -17.28 48.31 -17.70
N GLU A 737 -16.08 47.74 -17.75
CA GLU A 737 -15.85 46.29 -17.90
C GLU A 737 -16.31 45.53 -16.64
N THR A 738 -16.11 46.12 -15.46
CA THR A 738 -16.56 45.55 -14.18
C THR A 738 -18.09 45.50 -14.09
N VAL A 739 -18.76 46.55 -14.58
CA VAL A 739 -20.24 46.61 -14.62
C VAL A 739 -20.80 45.64 -15.67
N GLU A 740 -20.20 45.53 -16.85
CA GLU A 740 -20.63 44.58 -17.89
C GLU A 740 -20.48 43.12 -17.42
N LEU A 741 -19.41 42.76 -16.71
CA LEU A 741 -19.19 41.42 -16.16
C LEU A 741 -20.18 41.04 -15.04
N ILE A 742 -20.51 42.00 -14.16
CA ILE A 742 -21.53 41.79 -13.11
C ILE A 742 -22.89 41.47 -13.72
N PHE A 743 -23.23 42.07 -14.86
CA PHE A 743 -24.52 41.85 -15.53
C PHE A 743 -24.52 40.67 -16.52
N ALA A 744 -23.39 40.28 -17.09
CA ALA A 744 -23.28 39.01 -17.83
C ALA A 744 -23.63 37.81 -16.93
N TYR A 745 -23.30 37.87 -15.63
CA TYR A 745 -23.64 36.86 -14.64
C TYR A 745 -25.15 36.78 -14.31
N LYS A 746 -25.91 37.89 -14.44
CA LYS A 746 -27.38 37.93 -14.28
C LYS A 746 -28.07 36.99 -15.29
N ASN A 747 -27.53 36.87 -16.49
CA ASN A 747 -28.13 36.08 -17.56
C ASN A 747 -27.87 34.57 -17.43
N GLU A 748 -26.94 34.12 -16.56
CA GLU A 748 -26.54 32.71 -16.47
C GLU A 748 -27.00 31.98 -15.19
N VAL A 749 -27.25 32.64 -14.04
CA VAL A 749 -27.27 31.91 -12.74
C VAL A 749 -28.49 32.18 -11.81
N VAL A 750 -29.32 33.21 -12.02
CA VAL A 750 -30.43 33.52 -11.09
C VAL A 750 -31.77 33.60 -11.81
N SER A 751 -32.81 32.90 -11.31
CA SER A 751 -34.18 33.05 -11.81
C SER A 751 -34.65 34.50 -11.68
N ASN A 752 -35.13 35.10 -12.77
CA ASN A 752 -35.43 36.53 -12.92
C ASN A 752 -36.17 37.18 -11.72
N ASP A 753 -37.11 36.47 -11.10
CA ASP A 753 -38.01 37.06 -10.09
C ASP A 753 -37.35 37.40 -8.75
N LYS A 754 -36.36 36.59 -8.31
CA LYS A 754 -35.70 36.78 -7.01
C LYS A 754 -34.68 37.91 -7.04
N PHE A 755 -34.06 38.12 -8.20
CA PHE A 755 -33.12 39.22 -8.44
C PHE A 755 -33.83 40.57 -8.49
N GLU A 756 -34.96 40.64 -9.22
CA GLU A 756 -35.82 41.82 -9.33
C GLU A 756 -36.33 42.32 -7.97
N GLN A 757 -36.76 41.43 -7.08
CA GLN A 757 -37.32 41.83 -5.78
C GLN A 757 -36.28 42.24 -4.73
N THR A 758 -35.09 41.64 -4.76
CA THR A 758 -34.14 41.74 -3.63
C THR A 758 -32.97 42.69 -3.89
N TYR A 759 -32.49 42.78 -5.14
CA TYR A 759 -31.22 43.44 -5.46
C TYR A 759 -31.36 44.66 -6.39
N ARG A 760 -32.54 44.87 -6.97
CA ARG A 760 -32.81 45.94 -7.94
C ARG A 760 -32.61 47.34 -7.36
N GLU A 761 -33.27 47.66 -6.26
CA GLU A 761 -33.19 48.99 -5.62
C GLU A 761 -31.80 49.28 -5.01
N PRO A 762 -31.13 48.34 -4.31
CA PRO A 762 -29.76 48.54 -3.83
C PRO A 762 -28.73 48.79 -4.92
N ILE A 763 -28.79 48.05 -6.04
CA ILE A 763 -27.85 48.22 -7.16
C ILE A 763 -28.05 49.58 -7.85
N ILE A 764 -29.30 49.99 -8.05
CA ILE A 764 -29.63 51.33 -8.59
C ILE A 764 -29.12 52.41 -7.62
N GLY A 765 -29.37 52.28 -6.32
CA GLY A 765 -28.86 53.20 -5.30
C GLY A 765 -27.33 53.28 -5.26
N MET A 766 -26.64 52.14 -5.40
CA MET A 766 -25.17 52.07 -5.39
C MET A 766 -24.56 52.68 -6.67
N LEU A 767 -25.15 52.42 -7.84
CA LEU A 767 -24.75 53.02 -9.11
C LEU A 767 -24.96 54.53 -9.11
N VAL A 768 -26.09 55.01 -8.60
CA VAL A 768 -26.38 56.44 -8.46
C VAL A 768 -25.43 57.09 -7.46
N SER A 769 -25.17 56.46 -6.31
CA SER A 769 -24.27 57.01 -5.30
C SER A 769 -22.80 57.04 -5.76
N ALA A 770 -22.36 56.03 -6.52
CA ALA A 770 -21.04 56.00 -7.14
C ALA A 770 -20.90 57.07 -8.24
N LEU A 771 -21.95 57.32 -9.02
CA LEU A 771 -21.99 58.39 -10.02
C LEU A 771 -22.06 59.77 -9.37
N GLN A 772 -22.80 59.96 -8.27
CA GLN A 772 -22.87 61.21 -7.50
C GLN A 772 -21.57 61.52 -6.74
N LYS A 773 -20.90 60.50 -6.17
CA LYS A 773 -19.56 60.68 -5.57
C LYS A 773 -18.52 61.07 -6.62
N ASN A 774 -18.58 60.51 -7.83
CA ASN A 774 -17.73 60.91 -8.95
C ASN A 774 -18.14 62.26 -9.58
N TRP A 775 -19.41 62.63 -9.52
CA TRP A 775 -19.94 63.93 -9.96
C TRP A 775 -19.32 65.09 -9.18
N ASN A 776 -19.20 64.95 -7.86
CA ASN A 776 -18.55 65.94 -7.01
C ASN A 776 -17.03 66.05 -7.24
N LEU A 777 -16.43 65.19 -8.09
CA LEU A 777 -14.99 65.18 -8.35
C LEU A 777 -14.58 65.52 -9.80
N ARG A 778 -15.47 65.54 -10.82
CA ARG A 778 -15.11 65.98 -12.20
C ARG A 778 -16.27 66.56 -13.04
N ASN A 779 -16.13 67.81 -13.52
CA ASN A 779 -16.99 68.52 -14.49
C ASN A 779 -17.02 67.94 -15.94
N LYS A 780 -16.95 66.62 -16.14
CA LYS A 780 -16.68 66.04 -17.48
C LYS A 780 -17.91 65.58 -18.28
N TYR A 781 -19.09 65.44 -17.68
CA TYR A 781 -20.31 65.01 -18.38
C TYR A 781 -21.51 65.82 -17.91
N LYS A 782 -22.45 66.18 -18.79
CA LYS A 782 -23.70 66.81 -18.37
C LYS A 782 -24.66 65.72 -17.84
N PRO A 783 -25.57 66.03 -16.89
CA PRO A 783 -26.48 65.03 -16.34
C PRO A 783 -27.33 64.34 -17.42
N ILE A 784 -27.65 65.07 -18.50
CA ILE A 784 -28.38 64.56 -19.66
C ILE A 784 -27.60 63.46 -20.41
N ASP A 785 -26.27 63.57 -20.53
CA ASP A 785 -25.43 62.58 -21.22
C ASP A 785 -25.34 61.27 -20.44
N ILE A 786 -25.30 61.37 -19.11
CA ILE A 786 -25.34 60.22 -18.20
C ILE A 786 -26.71 59.55 -18.29
N ALA A 787 -27.79 60.34 -18.23
CA ALA A 787 -29.14 59.85 -18.34
C ALA A 787 -29.39 59.13 -19.68
N GLU A 788 -28.88 59.66 -20.79
CA GLU A 788 -28.97 59.02 -22.11
C GLU A 788 -28.16 57.73 -22.22
N ARG A 789 -26.92 57.70 -21.70
CA ARG A 789 -26.10 56.47 -21.70
C ARG A 789 -26.74 55.37 -20.86
N LEU A 790 -27.26 55.70 -19.69
CA LEU A 790 -27.97 54.74 -18.83
C LEU A 790 -29.27 54.27 -19.50
N SER A 791 -29.98 55.15 -20.20
CA SER A 791 -31.24 54.80 -20.91
C SER A 791 -31.04 53.88 -22.13
N LYS A 792 -29.80 53.74 -22.62
CA LYS A 792 -29.48 52.79 -23.70
C LYS A 792 -29.42 51.34 -23.20
N ILE A 793 -29.23 51.12 -21.90
CA ILE A 793 -29.26 49.80 -21.27
C ILE A 793 -30.73 49.34 -21.15
N ASP A 794 -31.09 48.23 -21.81
CA ASP A 794 -32.49 47.78 -21.98
C ASP A 794 -33.28 47.69 -20.66
N PHE A 795 -32.62 47.25 -19.58
CA PHE A 795 -33.22 47.15 -18.24
C PHE A 795 -33.52 48.52 -17.62
N LEU A 796 -32.62 49.49 -17.80
CA LEU A 796 -32.76 50.85 -17.26
C LEU A 796 -33.66 51.73 -18.13
N ARG A 797 -33.89 51.35 -19.39
CA ARG A 797 -34.79 52.05 -20.32
C ARG A 797 -36.21 52.19 -19.76
N ARG A 798 -36.70 51.21 -18.99
CA ARG A 798 -38.03 51.26 -18.35
C ARG A 798 -38.08 52.18 -17.13
N GLU A 799 -36.93 52.48 -16.52
CA GLU A 799 -36.80 53.38 -15.36
C GLU A 799 -36.28 54.77 -15.74
N ARG A 800 -36.29 55.10 -17.04
CA ARG A 800 -35.78 56.38 -17.57
C ARG A 800 -36.33 57.59 -16.82
N SER A 801 -37.62 57.60 -16.48
CA SER A 801 -38.21 58.71 -15.71
C SER A 801 -37.64 58.84 -14.29
N LYS A 802 -37.36 57.73 -13.58
CA LYS A 802 -36.71 57.78 -12.26
C LYS A 802 -35.25 58.20 -12.35
N ILE A 803 -34.53 57.76 -13.40
CA ILE A 803 -33.15 58.18 -13.64
C ILE A 803 -33.09 59.69 -13.85
N PHE A 804 -34.03 60.25 -14.62
CA PHE A 804 -34.13 61.70 -14.81
C PHE A 804 -34.48 62.42 -13.50
N GLU A 805 -35.42 61.89 -12.72
CA GLU A 805 -35.80 62.45 -11.40
C GLU A 805 -34.62 62.48 -10.41
N ILE A 806 -33.89 61.37 -10.28
CA ILE A 806 -32.72 61.25 -9.42
C ILE A 806 -31.59 62.21 -9.82
N LEU A 807 -31.46 62.49 -11.13
CA LEU A 807 -30.48 63.42 -11.67
C LEU A 807 -30.95 64.88 -11.68
N GLY A 808 -32.16 65.18 -11.16
CA GLY A 808 -32.72 66.53 -11.13
C GLY A 808 -33.13 67.08 -12.51
N LEU A 809 -33.39 66.21 -13.48
CA LEU A 809 -33.78 66.58 -14.85
C LEU A 809 -35.32 66.60 -15.00
N PRO A 810 -35.88 67.47 -15.87
CA PRO A 810 -37.31 67.47 -16.17
C PRO A 810 -37.77 66.11 -16.71
N LYS A 811 -39.02 65.71 -16.41
CA LYS A 811 -39.58 64.46 -16.93
C LYS A 811 -39.47 64.43 -18.47
N PRO A 812 -39.09 63.28 -19.09
CA PRO A 812 -38.72 63.21 -20.51
C PRO A 812 -39.76 63.80 -21.48
N GLY A 813 -41.05 63.74 -21.13
CA GLY A 813 -42.15 64.28 -21.95
C GLY A 813 -42.21 65.81 -22.04
N ILE A 814 -41.65 66.54 -21.06
CA ILE A 814 -41.64 68.02 -21.05
C ILE A 814 -40.52 68.55 -21.94
N LEU A 815 -39.35 67.89 -21.95
CA LEU A 815 -38.22 68.22 -22.84
C LEU A 815 -38.57 68.09 -24.33
N GLY A 816 -39.35 67.09 -24.72
CA GLY A 816 -39.78 66.91 -26.11
C GLY A 816 -40.76 67.97 -26.63
N VAL A 817 -41.50 68.65 -25.73
CA VAL A 817 -42.36 69.79 -26.09
C VAL A 817 -41.51 71.06 -26.25
N PHE A 818 -40.52 71.26 -25.38
CA PHE A 818 -39.58 72.37 -25.49
C PHE A 818 -38.68 72.28 -26.73
N GLU A 819 -38.18 71.10 -27.10
CA GLU A 819 -37.41 70.90 -28.34
C GLU A 819 -38.24 71.17 -29.61
N LYS A 820 -39.54 70.80 -29.60
CA LYS A 820 -40.46 71.11 -30.71
C LYS A 820 -40.85 72.59 -30.79
N MET A 821 -41.00 73.28 -29.66
CA MET A 821 -41.23 74.74 -29.67
C MET A 821 -39.97 75.50 -30.14
N ASN A 822 -38.79 75.04 -29.74
CA ASN A 822 -37.52 75.68 -30.12
C ASN A 822 -37.20 75.49 -31.63
N SER A 823 -37.59 74.37 -32.23
CA SER A 823 -37.44 74.15 -33.68
C SER A 823 -38.42 74.96 -34.54
N TYR A 824 -39.55 75.40 -33.99
CA TYR A 824 -40.59 76.13 -34.74
C TYR A 824 -40.43 77.66 -34.71
N PHE A 825 -39.81 78.23 -33.67
CA PHE A 825 -39.77 79.69 -33.49
C PHE A 825 -38.40 80.34 -33.75
N PHE A 826 -37.29 79.62 -33.68
CA PHE A 826 -35.96 80.23 -33.79
C PHE A 826 -34.99 79.42 -34.67
N GLY A 827 -35.08 79.65 -35.97
CA GLY A 827 -34.14 79.12 -36.96
C GLY A 827 -32.74 79.74 -36.82
N SER A 828 -31.74 78.89 -36.63
CA SER A 828 -30.30 79.11 -36.83
C SER A 828 -29.77 80.56 -36.74
N LYS A 829 -29.60 81.10 -35.52
CA LYS A 829 -28.36 81.76 -35.03
C LYS A 829 -28.53 82.34 -33.61
N VAL A 830 -27.47 82.17 -32.82
CA VAL A 830 -27.12 82.82 -31.54
C VAL A 830 -27.73 82.27 -30.24
N LYS A 831 -27.08 81.23 -29.69
CA LYS A 831 -26.24 81.30 -28.47
C LYS A 831 -26.58 82.40 -27.44
N TYR A 832 -27.73 82.36 -26.76
CA TYR A 832 -27.96 83.04 -25.47
C TYR A 832 -29.27 82.60 -24.78
N CYS A 833 -29.36 81.35 -24.32
CA CYS A 833 -30.43 80.88 -23.42
C CYS A 833 -29.90 79.81 -22.44
N SER A 834 -28.65 79.97 -21.99
CA SER A 834 -28.04 79.11 -20.95
C SER A 834 -27.85 79.82 -19.61
N GLU A 835 -28.44 81.01 -19.42
CA GLU A 835 -28.30 81.79 -18.17
C GLU A 835 -29.65 82.30 -17.62
N LEU A 836 -30.79 81.76 -18.07
CA LEU A 836 -32.09 82.11 -17.49
C LEU A 836 -33.04 80.91 -17.26
N PHE A 837 -32.52 79.68 -17.25
CA PHE A 837 -33.27 78.48 -16.84
C PHE A 837 -32.44 77.59 -15.91
#